data_AF-A0A1C6T8M4-F1
#
_entry.id   AF-A0A1C6T8M4-F1
#
_cell.length_a   1.000
_cell.length_b   1.000
_cell.length_c   1.000
_cell.angle_alpha   90.00
_cell.angle_beta   90.00
_cell.angle_gamma   90.00
#
_symmetry.space_group_name_H-M   'P 1'
#
loop_
_entity.id
_entity.type
_entity.pdbx_description
1 polymer ?
#
loop_
_entity_poly.entity_id
_entity_poly.type
_entity_poly.pdbx_seq_one_letter_code
_entity_poly.pdbx_strand_id
1 'polypeptide(L)'
;MTTARNPAGADTATCDHDAVLGELAAALRRVGQGDFKVRLPRRAGAAGDVVDAFNDVVSLQERQYLDQRRISRIVGREGRLTERLDEEGLDGSWAEGQRAVNSLIDDLGRPTTEIARVIVAVADGDLSQHMALEMDGRPLRGEFLRIGKTVNTMVGQLSSFSSEVTRVAREVGTEGKLGGQADVRGVAGTWKDLTDSVNTMASNLTHQVRSISQVSTAVAKGDLSQKITVSAKGEVAELADTINYLTDTLRLFAEQVTRVAREVGTEGKLGGQAEVPNVAGTWKDLTDSVNSMASNLTAQVRNIAQVSTAVARGDLSQKITVAAQGEILELKDTVNTMVDQLSSFADEVTRVAREVGTEGKLGGQAQVRGVSGTWRDLTENVNQLAGNLTSQVRNISQVSTAVAKGDLSQKITVDARGEILELKNTVNTMVDQLSSFADEVTRVAREVGTEGKLGGQAQVTGVSGTWRDLTDNVNSMASNLTSQVRNIASVTTAVAKGDLSQKITVDARGEILELKSTVNTMVDQLSSFADEVTRVAREVGTEGKLGGQAQVRGVAGTWRDLTDNVNSMASNLTAQVRNIAQVSTAVAKGDLSQKITVDAQGEILELKSTVNTMVDQLSSFADEVTRVAREVGTEGKLGGQAQVKGVSGTWRDLTDNVNSMASNLTSQVRNIASVTTAVAKGDLGQKITVDAQGEILELKNTINTMVDQLSSFADEVTRVAREVGTEGKLGGQAQVRGVSGTWRDLTENVNQLASTLTTQLRAISQVSTAVTRGDLTQAILVKAQGEVAELKDNINQMIVTLRETTKKNAEQGWLDSNQARISGLLQGQRDLGEVCRMIMMEVTPLVDAQLGAFFLADTADGVTRLRLTASYGYVARGHEVTFGPGEGMVGQTALSRRTIRISAVPDGTITLRSGLAETNPADLVVLPVLFEGELLG
;
A
#
# COMPACT_ATOMS: atom_id res chain seq x y z
N MET A 1 -93.08 -11.17 45.71
CA MET A 1 -93.84 -12.29 45.14
C MET A 1 -92.85 -13.15 44.37
N THR A 2 -92.36 -14.23 45.01
CA THR A 2 -92.66 -15.66 44.70
C THR A 2 -92.13 -16.08 43.32
N THR A 3 -91.41 -17.18 43.04
CA THR A 3 -90.66 -18.25 43.75
C THR A 3 -90.27 -19.28 42.66
N ALA A 4 -89.03 -19.77 42.66
CA ALA A 4 -88.62 -21.18 42.41
C ALA A 4 -88.60 -21.85 41.00
N ARG A 5 -87.40 -22.43 40.74
CA ARG A 5 -87.05 -23.79 40.25
C ARG A 5 -86.81 -24.11 38.74
N ASN A 6 -85.56 -24.55 38.49
CA ASN A 6 -85.00 -25.45 37.45
C ASN A 6 -85.77 -26.80 37.33
N PRO A 7 -85.58 -27.72 36.34
CA PRO A 7 -84.34 -28.02 35.55
C PRO A 7 -84.47 -28.55 34.07
N ALA A 8 -83.32 -28.88 33.43
CA ALA A 8 -83.05 -29.81 32.29
C ALA A 8 -83.49 -29.41 30.86
N GLY A 9 -82.82 -29.71 29.73
CA GLY A 9 -81.60 -30.45 29.37
C GLY A 9 -81.57 -30.72 27.84
N ALA A 10 -80.39 -30.64 27.21
CA ALA A 10 -79.91 -31.25 25.96
C ALA A 10 -80.76 -31.19 24.65
N ASP A 11 -80.35 -30.35 23.67
CA ASP A 11 -80.28 -30.69 22.22
C ASP A 11 -79.76 -29.51 21.33
N THR A 12 -78.48 -29.16 21.41
CA THR A 12 -77.86 -28.17 20.47
C THR A 12 -76.42 -28.49 20.01
N ALA A 13 -75.85 -29.65 20.35
CA ALA A 13 -74.41 -29.91 20.13
C ALA A 13 -74.03 -30.64 18.83
N THR A 14 -74.99 -31.23 18.10
CA THR A 14 -74.71 -32.09 16.93
C THR A 14 -74.73 -31.38 15.57
N CYS A 15 -75.20 -30.13 15.47
CA CYS A 15 -75.17 -29.37 14.20
C CYS A 15 -73.84 -28.61 13.93
N ASP A 16 -72.87 -28.62 14.84
CA ASP A 16 -71.67 -27.76 14.74
C ASP A 16 -70.39 -28.50 14.25
N HIS A 17 -70.31 -29.83 14.42
CA HIS A 17 -69.08 -30.59 14.10
C HIS A 17 -68.90 -30.87 12.59
N ASP A 18 -69.97 -31.19 11.85
CA ASP A 18 -69.89 -31.40 10.38
C ASP A 18 -69.58 -30.11 9.61
N ALA A 19 -70.02 -28.96 10.13
CA ALA A 19 -69.70 -27.65 9.57
C ALA A 19 -68.21 -27.32 9.73
N VAL A 20 -67.62 -27.59 10.90
CA VAL A 20 -66.18 -27.40 11.14
C VAL A 20 -65.33 -28.32 10.27
N LEU A 21 -65.72 -29.59 10.11
CA LEU A 21 -65.01 -30.52 9.23
C LEU A 21 -65.14 -30.11 7.75
N GLY A 22 -66.28 -29.56 7.34
CA GLY A 22 -66.47 -28.99 6.00
C GLY A 22 -65.59 -27.76 5.75
N GLU A 23 -65.50 -26.84 6.71
CA GLU A 23 -64.62 -25.67 6.66
C GLU A 23 -63.13 -26.06 6.66
N LEU A 24 -62.72 -26.99 7.52
CA LEU A 24 -61.36 -27.52 7.58
C LEU A 24 -60.99 -28.24 6.28
N ALA A 25 -61.89 -29.06 5.71
CA ALA A 25 -61.68 -29.72 4.43
C ALA A 25 -61.56 -28.70 3.28
N ALA A 26 -62.36 -27.63 3.28
CA ALA A 26 -62.25 -26.55 2.29
C ALA A 26 -60.94 -25.75 2.44
N ALA A 27 -60.53 -25.47 3.69
CA ALA A 27 -59.27 -24.79 3.98
C ALA A 27 -58.05 -25.64 3.61
N LEU A 28 -58.07 -26.94 3.94
CA LEU A 28 -57.05 -27.90 3.51
C LEU A 28 -57.00 -28.05 1.98
N ARG A 29 -58.13 -28.02 1.27
CA ARG A 29 -58.15 -28.00 -0.20
C ARG A 29 -57.49 -26.73 -0.76
N ARG A 30 -57.74 -25.57 -0.17
CA ARG A 30 -57.12 -24.30 -0.60
C ARG A 30 -55.61 -24.28 -0.33
N VAL A 31 -55.17 -24.75 0.84
CA VAL A 31 -53.75 -24.94 1.16
C VAL A 31 -53.12 -25.96 0.21
N GLY A 32 -53.80 -27.07 -0.09
CA GLY A 32 -53.38 -28.05 -1.08
C GLY A 32 -53.33 -27.52 -2.52
N GLN A 33 -54.08 -26.46 -2.83
CA GLN A 33 -53.99 -25.70 -4.09
C GLN A 33 -52.93 -24.59 -4.05
N GLY A 34 -52.21 -24.43 -2.93
CA GLY A 34 -51.13 -23.46 -2.76
C GLY A 34 -51.53 -22.08 -2.22
N ASP A 35 -52.77 -21.91 -1.72
CA ASP A 35 -53.20 -20.69 -1.04
C ASP A 35 -52.92 -20.75 0.46
N PHE A 36 -51.73 -20.30 0.86
CA PHE A 36 -51.30 -20.29 2.26
C PHE A 36 -51.81 -19.10 3.09
N LYS A 37 -52.63 -18.21 2.51
CA LYS A 37 -53.23 -17.08 3.24
C LYS A 37 -54.52 -17.46 3.97
N VAL A 38 -55.01 -18.67 3.76
CA VAL A 38 -56.22 -19.17 4.41
C VAL A 38 -56.02 -19.26 5.91
N ARG A 39 -56.98 -18.74 6.67
CA ARG A 39 -57.06 -18.92 8.12
C ARG A 39 -58.47 -19.35 8.49
N LEU A 40 -58.56 -20.36 9.34
CA LEU A 40 -59.81 -20.77 9.94
C LEU A 40 -60.11 -19.88 11.16
N PRO A 41 -61.36 -19.43 11.36
CA PRO A 41 -61.73 -18.57 12.48
C PRO A 41 -61.61 -19.32 13.81
N ARG A 42 -61.03 -18.66 14.83
CA ARG A 42 -60.79 -19.26 16.16
C ARG A 42 -62.10 -19.62 16.87
N ARG A 43 -62.11 -20.79 17.50
CA ARG A 43 -63.27 -21.34 18.26
C ARG A 43 -62.79 -21.92 19.58
N ALA A 44 -63.71 -22.22 20.49
CA ALA A 44 -63.41 -22.83 21.80
C ALA A 44 -63.65 -24.35 21.78
N GLY A 45 -62.86 -25.10 22.56
CA GLY A 45 -62.94 -26.57 22.66
C GLY A 45 -62.05 -27.30 21.64
N ALA A 46 -62.18 -28.62 21.53
CA ALA A 46 -61.30 -29.46 20.69
C ALA A 46 -61.28 -29.07 19.20
N ALA A 47 -62.38 -28.52 18.67
CA ALA A 47 -62.43 -27.96 17.33
C ALA A 47 -61.58 -26.69 17.18
N GLY A 48 -61.47 -25.88 18.24
CA GLY A 48 -60.59 -24.71 18.32
C GLY A 48 -59.11 -25.08 18.30
N ASP A 49 -58.73 -26.10 19.07
CA ASP A 49 -57.34 -26.59 19.11
C ASP A 49 -56.88 -27.12 17.74
N VAL A 50 -57.77 -27.80 16.99
CA VAL A 50 -57.50 -28.25 15.62
C VAL A 50 -57.37 -27.07 14.65
N VAL A 51 -58.16 -26.01 14.84
CA VAL A 51 -58.09 -24.78 14.03
C VAL A 51 -56.80 -24.00 14.28
N ASP A 52 -56.39 -23.85 15.53
CA ASP A 52 -55.13 -23.17 15.87
C ASP A 52 -53.93 -23.97 15.37
N ALA A 53 -53.91 -25.30 15.57
CA ALA A 53 -52.87 -26.16 15.01
C ALA A 53 -52.82 -26.12 13.47
N PHE A 54 -53.97 -26.08 12.79
CA PHE A 54 -54.03 -25.88 11.34
C PHE A 54 -53.45 -24.52 10.93
N ASN A 55 -53.87 -23.43 11.58
CA ASN A 55 -53.42 -22.08 11.27
C ASN A 55 -51.91 -21.89 11.51
N ASP A 56 -51.36 -22.54 12.53
CA ASP A 56 -49.92 -22.52 12.82
C ASP A 56 -49.12 -23.24 11.74
N VAL A 57 -49.56 -24.44 11.33
CA VAL A 57 -48.93 -25.20 10.23
C VAL A 57 -49.02 -24.43 8.91
N VAL A 58 -50.15 -23.78 8.63
CA VAL A 58 -50.31 -22.97 7.40
C VAL A 58 -49.45 -21.70 7.46
N SER A 59 -49.30 -21.07 8.62
CA SER A 59 -48.41 -19.92 8.79
C SER A 59 -46.94 -20.31 8.63
N LEU A 60 -46.55 -21.50 9.10
CA LEU A 60 -45.21 -22.06 8.91
C LEU A 60 -44.93 -22.32 7.41
N GLN A 61 -45.89 -22.91 6.71
CA GLN A 61 -45.83 -23.14 5.26
C GLN A 61 -45.72 -21.84 4.47
N GLU A 62 -46.50 -20.82 4.83
CA GLU A 62 -46.44 -19.51 4.18
C GLU A 62 -45.05 -18.86 4.35
N ARG A 63 -44.49 -18.90 5.58
CA ARG A 63 -43.14 -18.38 5.86
C ARG A 63 -42.08 -19.13 5.07
N GLN A 64 -42.11 -20.46 5.07
CA GLN A 64 -41.16 -21.28 4.32
C GLN A 64 -41.21 -21.01 2.82
N TYR A 65 -42.41 -20.86 2.24
CA TYR A 65 -42.59 -20.51 0.83
C TYR A 65 -42.01 -19.12 0.49
N LEU A 66 -42.23 -18.12 1.35
CA LEU A 66 -41.67 -16.78 1.17
C LEU A 66 -40.14 -16.79 1.25
N ASP A 67 -39.57 -17.52 2.21
CA ASP A 67 -38.12 -17.63 2.36
C ASP A 67 -37.49 -18.38 1.18
N GLN A 68 -38.11 -19.46 0.69
CA GLN A 68 -37.69 -20.15 -0.53
C GLN A 68 -37.75 -19.24 -1.76
N ARG A 69 -38.78 -18.39 -1.88
CA ARG A 69 -38.84 -17.39 -2.96
C ARG A 69 -37.77 -16.32 -2.84
N ARG A 70 -37.50 -15.85 -1.62
CA ARG A 70 -36.44 -14.87 -1.35
C ARG A 70 -35.09 -15.44 -1.74
N ILE A 71 -34.74 -16.63 -1.23
CA ILE A 71 -33.43 -17.25 -1.50
C ILE A 71 -33.27 -17.61 -2.98
N SER A 72 -34.34 -18.08 -3.64
CA SER A 72 -34.33 -18.34 -5.09
C SER A 72 -34.05 -17.08 -5.91
N ARG A 73 -34.55 -15.90 -5.48
CA ARG A 73 -34.22 -14.63 -6.12
C ARG A 73 -32.80 -14.19 -5.82
N ILE A 74 -32.40 -14.14 -4.55
CA ILE A 74 -31.12 -13.57 -4.13
C ILE A 74 -29.93 -14.44 -4.57
N VAL A 75 -29.99 -15.74 -4.34
CA VAL A 75 -28.93 -16.66 -4.73
C VAL A 75 -29.04 -16.99 -6.22
N GLY A 76 -30.24 -17.31 -6.71
CA GLY A 76 -30.44 -17.80 -8.07
C GLY A 76 -30.47 -16.73 -9.16
N ARG A 77 -31.00 -15.52 -8.90
CA ARG A 77 -31.06 -14.43 -9.92
C ARG A 77 -30.03 -13.34 -9.68
N GLU A 78 -29.79 -12.97 -8.43
CA GLU A 78 -28.87 -11.89 -8.07
C GLU A 78 -27.42 -12.37 -7.85
N GLY A 79 -27.18 -13.69 -7.82
CA GLY A 79 -25.85 -14.29 -7.74
C GLY A 79 -25.16 -14.12 -6.39
N ARG A 80 -25.89 -13.77 -5.32
CA ARG A 80 -25.33 -13.58 -3.98
C ARG A 80 -25.26 -14.91 -3.23
N LEU A 81 -24.23 -15.71 -3.55
CA LEU A 81 -24.06 -17.10 -3.08
C LEU A 81 -23.73 -17.23 -1.57
N THR A 82 -23.57 -16.12 -0.85
CA THR A 82 -23.31 -16.07 0.60
C THR A 82 -24.58 -16.00 1.45
N GLU A 83 -25.75 -15.78 0.85
CA GLU A 83 -27.02 -15.69 1.57
C GLU A 83 -27.57 -17.07 1.96
N ARG A 84 -28.20 -17.19 3.13
CA ARG A 84 -28.70 -18.45 3.71
C ARG A 84 -30.15 -18.31 4.19
N LEU A 85 -30.87 -19.43 4.21
CA LEU A 85 -32.17 -19.55 4.88
C LEU A 85 -31.96 -19.65 6.40
N ASP A 86 -32.84 -18.99 7.16
CA ASP A 86 -32.81 -18.97 8.62
C ASP A 86 -33.49 -20.22 9.20
N GLU A 87 -32.76 -20.93 10.08
CA GLU A 87 -33.17 -22.19 10.72
C GLU A 87 -33.87 -21.98 12.08
N GLU A 88 -33.89 -20.75 12.59
CA GLU A 88 -34.33 -20.44 13.94
C GLU A 88 -35.87 -20.55 14.09
N GLY A 89 -36.32 -21.38 15.03
CA GLY A 89 -37.75 -21.61 15.33
C GLY A 89 -38.42 -22.72 14.50
N LEU A 90 -37.64 -23.54 13.78
CA LEU A 90 -38.12 -24.72 13.05
C LEU A 90 -37.57 -26.00 13.68
N ASP A 91 -38.43 -27.01 13.84
CA ASP A 91 -38.08 -28.30 14.44
C ASP A 91 -38.36 -29.47 13.49
N GLY A 92 -37.66 -30.58 13.75
CA GLY A 92 -37.79 -31.82 12.97
C GLY A 92 -37.45 -31.63 11.48
N SER A 93 -38.25 -32.26 10.61
CA SER A 93 -37.98 -32.29 9.16
C SER A 93 -38.04 -30.92 8.47
N TRP A 94 -38.64 -29.89 9.09
CA TRP A 94 -38.67 -28.53 8.53
C TRP A 94 -37.30 -27.86 8.56
N ALA A 95 -36.56 -28.00 9.67
CA ALA A 95 -35.19 -27.49 9.80
C ALA A 95 -34.21 -28.29 8.92
N GLU A 96 -34.39 -29.61 8.82
CA GLU A 96 -33.61 -30.44 7.89
C GLU A 96 -33.79 -30.01 6.43
N GLY A 97 -35.03 -29.63 6.05
CA GLY A 97 -35.31 -29.11 4.71
C GLY A 97 -34.56 -27.80 4.39
N GLN A 98 -34.46 -26.88 5.35
CA GLN A 98 -33.69 -25.64 5.15
C GLN A 98 -32.18 -25.87 5.15
N ARG A 99 -31.66 -26.74 6.03
CA ARG A 99 -30.25 -27.18 6.00
C ARG A 99 -29.89 -27.80 4.66
N ALA A 100 -30.77 -28.62 4.11
CA ALA A 100 -30.56 -29.22 2.80
C ALA A 100 -30.44 -28.15 1.69
N VAL A 101 -31.26 -27.11 1.73
CA VAL A 101 -31.17 -25.98 0.79
C VAL A 101 -29.90 -25.15 1.02
N ASN A 102 -29.53 -24.85 2.26
CA ASN A 102 -28.30 -24.13 2.60
C ASN A 102 -27.04 -24.92 2.17
N SER A 103 -27.01 -26.22 2.43
CA SER A 103 -25.93 -27.11 1.96
C SER A 103 -25.84 -27.11 0.44
N LEU A 104 -26.97 -27.12 -0.27
CA LEU A 104 -26.98 -27.03 -1.73
C LEU A 104 -26.43 -25.68 -2.22
N ILE A 105 -26.75 -24.57 -1.54
CA ILE A 105 -26.17 -23.25 -1.86
C ILE A 105 -24.66 -23.26 -1.63
N ASP A 106 -24.17 -23.87 -0.54
CA ASP A 106 -22.73 -24.02 -0.28
C ASP A 106 -22.02 -24.89 -1.33
N ASP A 107 -22.60 -26.05 -1.66
CA ASP A 107 -22.05 -27.01 -2.62
C ASP A 107 -22.00 -26.44 -4.05
N LEU A 108 -22.90 -25.51 -4.40
CA LEU A 108 -22.88 -24.79 -5.69
C LEU A 108 -22.06 -23.48 -5.65
N GLY A 109 -22.06 -22.79 -4.51
CA GLY A 109 -21.53 -21.44 -4.37
C GLY A 109 -20.01 -21.37 -4.30
N ARG A 110 -19.40 -22.29 -3.55
CA ARG A 110 -17.95 -22.27 -3.30
C ARG A 110 -17.12 -22.60 -4.54
N PRO A 111 -17.44 -23.65 -5.33
CA PRO A 111 -16.71 -23.91 -6.57
C PRO A 111 -16.82 -22.75 -7.57
N THR A 112 -17.98 -22.09 -7.63
CA THR A 112 -18.21 -20.93 -8.50
C THR A 112 -17.32 -19.74 -8.12
N THR A 113 -17.12 -19.51 -6.81
CA THR A 113 -16.24 -18.45 -6.30
C THR A 113 -14.77 -18.75 -6.61
N GLU A 114 -14.33 -19.99 -6.46
CA GLU A 114 -12.97 -20.40 -6.80
C GLU A 114 -12.67 -20.34 -8.31
N ILE A 115 -13.66 -20.68 -9.16
CA ILE A 115 -13.52 -20.48 -10.61
C ILE A 115 -13.31 -19.00 -10.93
N ALA A 116 -14.10 -18.11 -10.32
CA ALA A 116 -13.96 -16.67 -10.52
C ALA A 116 -12.57 -16.16 -10.10
N ARG A 117 -12.05 -16.63 -8.95
CA ARG A 117 -10.70 -16.28 -8.47
C ARG A 117 -9.61 -16.65 -9.48
N VAL A 118 -9.66 -17.88 -10.00
CA VAL A 118 -8.66 -18.37 -10.96
C VAL A 118 -8.77 -17.63 -12.30
N ILE A 119 -9.98 -17.30 -12.76
CA ILE A 119 -10.16 -16.50 -13.98
C ILE A 119 -9.59 -15.09 -13.80
N VAL A 120 -9.80 -14.45 -12.65
CA VAL A 120 -9.20 -13.14 -12.34
C VAL A 120 -7.68 -13.23 -12.35
N ALA A 121 -7.09 -14.25 -11.71
CA ALA A 121 -5.65 -14.45 -11.72
C ALA A 121 -5.08 -14.63 -13.15
N VAL A 122 -5.77 -15.40 -14.00
CA VAL A 122 -5.40 -15.57 -15.42
C VAL A 122 -5.50 -14.24 -16.19
N ALA A 123 -6.53 -13.44 -15.94
CA ALA A 123 -6.70 -12.13 -16.58
C ALA A 123 -5.60 -11.13 -16.16
N ASP A 124 -5.14 -11.21 -14.92
CA ASP A 124 -4.03 -10.41 -14.38
C ASP A 124 -2.64 -10.95 -14.80
N GLY A 125 -2.60 -12.07 -15.54
CA GLY A 125 -1.37 -12.69 -16.03
C GLY A 125 -0.66 -13.62 -15.04
N ASP A 126 -1.24 -13.87 -13.86
CA ASP A 126 -0.75 -14.88 -12.90
C ASP A 126 -1.24 -16.29 -13.29
N LEU A 127 -0.46 -16.94 -14.14
CA LEU A 127 -0.73 -18.30 -14.63
C LEU A 127 -0.24 -19.41 -13.68
N SER A 128 0.21 -19.06 -12.47
CA SER A 128 0.61 -20.05 -11.44
C SER A 128 -0.56 -20.54 -10.58
N GLN A 129 -1.69 -19.81 -10.62
CA GLN A 129 -2.85 -20.10 -9.79
C GLN A 129 -3.73 -21.19 -10.41
N HIS A 130 -3.90 -22.29 -9.68
CA HIS A 130 -4.80 -23.38 -10.05
C HIS A 130 -6.03 -23.44 -9.13
N MET A 131 -7.15 -23.92 -9.67
CA MET A 131 -8.35 -24.23 -8.92
C MET A 131 -8.10 -25.46 -8.04
N ALA A 132 -8.39 -25.35 -6.75
CA ALA A 132 -8.36 -26.49 -5.84
C ALA A 132 -9.41 -27.53 -6.25
N LEU A 133 -8.98 -28.80 -6.41
CA LEU A 133 -9.87 -29.91 -6.77
C LEU A 133 -10.51 -30.58 -5.53
N GLU A 134 -10.19 -30.07 -4.34
CA GLU A 134 -10.70 -30.50 -3.04
C GLU A 134 -11.05 -29.26 -2.21
N MET A 135 -12.20 -29.27 -1.53
CA MET A 135 -12.67 -28.19 -0.68
C MET A 135 -13.23 -28.78 0.63
N ASP A 136 -12.81 -28.24 1.78
CA ASP A 136 -13.19 -28.71 3.12
C ASP A 136 -13.08 -30.24 3.32
N GLY A 137 -11.98 -30.82 2.86
CA GLY A 137 -11.69 -32.26 2.99
C GLY A 137 -12.55 -33.17 2.12
N ARG A 138 -13.28 -32.61 1.14
CA ARG A 138 -14.09 -33.34 0.18
C ARG A 138 -13.64 -33.04 -1.25
N PRO A 139 -13.34 -34.07 -2.07
CA PRO A 139 -13.01 -33.86 -3.47
C PRO A 139 -14.23 -33.34 -4.22
N LEU A 140 -14.02 -32.41 -5.15
CA LEU A 140 -15.07 -31.99 -6.08
C LEU A 140 -15.60 -33.22 -6.84
N ARG A 141 -16.91 -33.27 -7.06
CA ARG A 141 -17.58 -34.38 -7.76
C ARG A 141 -18.44 -33.88 -8.91
N GLY A 142 -18.73 -34.77 -9.86
CA GLY A 142 -19.59 -34.47 -11.00
C GLY A 142 -19.03 -33.33 -11.86
N GLU A 143 -19.91 -32.40 -12.24
CA GLU A 143 -19.59 -31.34 -13.20
C GLU A 143 -18.54 -30.35 -12.67
N PHE A 144 -18.53 -30.05 -11.37
CA PHE A 144 -17.52 -29.13 -10.79
C PHE A 144 -16.10 -29.68 -10.86
N LEU A 145 -15.91 -31.00 -10.71
CA LEU A 145 -14.60 -31.62 -10.90
C LEU A 145 -14.15 -31.52 -12.36
N ARG A 146 -15.08 -31.69 -13.31
CA ARG A 146 -14.81 -31.57 -14.74
C ARG A 146 -14.43 -30.14 -15.10
N ILE A 147 -15.17 -29.15 -14.59
CA ILE A 147 -14.87 -27.73 -14.77
C ILE A 147 -13.50 -27.41 -14.16
N GLY A 148 -13.23 -27.81 -12.92
CA GLY A 148 -11.94 -27.54 -12.27
C GLY A 148 -10.75 -28.16 -12.99
N LYS A 149 -10.87 -29.40 -13.48
CA LYS A 149 -9.83 -30.01 -14.33
C LYS A 149 -9.65 -29.27 -15.66
N THR A 150 -10.73 -28.81 -16.27
CA THR A 150 -10.69 -28.06 -17.54
C THR A 150 -10.02 -26.69 -17.35
N VAL A 151 -10.41 -25.96 -16.30
CA VAL A 151 -9.81 -24.68 -15.92
C VAL A 151 -8.31 -24.86 -15.63
N ASN A 152 -7.92 -25.86 -14.84
CA ASN A 152 -6.50 -26.12 -14.56
C ASN A 152 -5.71 -26.51 -15.80
N THR A 153 -6.31 -27.29 -16.72
CA THR A 153 -5.69 -27.63 -18.00
C THR A 153 -5.48 -26.39 -18.86
N MET A 154 -6.47 -25.50 -18.93
CA MET A 154 -6.36 -24.23 -19.64
C MET A 154 -5.27 -23.32 -19.04
N VAL A 155 -5.21 -23.18 -17.72
CA VAL A 155 -4.13 -22.44 -17.04
C VAL A 155 -2.76 -23.04 -17.36
N GLY A 156 -2.64 -24.37 -17.30
CA GLY A 156 -1.39 -25.08 -17.64
C GLY A 156 -0.98 -24.88 -19.10
N GLN A 157 -1.93 -24.91 -20.04
CA GLN A 157 -1.67 -24.63 -21.46
C GLN A 157 -1.21 -23.18 -21.68
N LEU A 158 -1.87 -22.21 -21.03
CA LEU A 158 -1.50 -20.79 -21.10
C LEU A 158 -0.12 -20.52 -20.52
N SER A 159 0.20 -21.09 -19.35
CA SER A 159 1.50 -20.93 -18.69
C SER A 159 2.62 -21.52 -19.54
N SER A 160 2.43 -22.75 -20.03
CA SER A 160 3.39 -23.43 -20.90
C SER A 160 3.64 -22.65 -22.19
N PHE A 161 2.57 -22.18 -22.84
CA PHE A 161 2.68 -21.37 -24.06
C PHE A 161 3.41 -20.04 -23.80
N SER A 162 3.06 -19.31 -22.74
CA SER A 162 3.69 -18.03 -22.42
C SER A 162 5.18 -18.16 -22.10
N SER A 163 5.55 -19.16 -21.30
CA SER A 163 6.96 -19.48 -21.01
C SER A 163 7.73 -19.78 -22.28
N GLU A 164 7.14 -20.57 -23.18
CA GLU A 164 7.82 -21.04 -24.38
C GLU A 164 7.98 -19.93 -25.44
N VAL A 165 6.95 -19.11 -25.64
CA VAL A 165 7.03 -17.93 -26.51
C VAL A 165 8.06 -16.94 -25.98
N THR A 166 8.09 -16.70 -24.66
CA THR A 166 9.09 -15.80 -24.05
C THR A 166 10.51 -16.35 -24.23
N ARG A 167 10.70 -17.66 -24.07
CA ARG A 167 12.00 -18.32 -24.28
C ARG A 167 12.46 -18.20 -25.73
N VAL A 168 11.59 -18.52 -26.70
CA VAL A 168 11.93 -18.46 -28.13
C VAL A 168 12.16 -17.03 -28.60
N ALA A 169 11.34 -16.07 -28.16
CA ALA A 169 11.53 -14.66 -28.46
C ALA A 169 12.88 -14.16 -27.91
N ARG A 170 13.28 -14.60 -26.71
CA ARG A 170 14.59 -14.27 -26.15
C ARG A 170 15.74 -14.91 -26.93
N GLU A 171 15.68 -16.22 -27.16
CA GLU A 171 16.74 -16.97 -27.86
C GLU A 171 16.96 -16.50 -29.30
N VAL A 172 15.88 -16.40 -30.07
CA VAL A 172 15.94 -16.08 -31.51
C VAL A 172 15.99 -14.57 -31.74
N GLY A 173 15.26 -13.79 -30.95
CA GLY A 173 15.14 -12.34 -31.13
C GLY A 173 16.26 -11.51 -30.46
N THR A 174 16.73 -11.90 -29.27
CA THR A 174 17.69 -11.07 -28.50
C THR A 174 19.06 -11.70 -28.30
N GLU A 175 19.14 -13.01 -28.05
CA GLU A 175 20.41 -13.69 -27.76
C GLU A 175 21.14 -14.17 -29.03
N GLY A 176 20.50 -14.09 -30.20
CA GLY A 176 21.08 -14.53 -31.48
C GLY A 176 21.30 -16.05 -31.56
N LYS A 177 20.69 -16.83 -30.69
CA LYS A 177 20.73 -18.30 -30.70
C LYS A 177 19.72 -18.84 -31.71
N LEU A 178 20.18 -19.01 -32.94
CA LEU A 178 19.36 -19.47 -34.05
C LEU A 178 18.99 -20.95 -33.91
N GLY A 179 17.71 -21.29 -34.15
CA GLY A 179 17.19 -22.66 -34.11
C GLY A 179 16.27 -23.00 -32.92
N GLY A 180 16.02 -22.05 -32.01
CA GLY A 180 15.03 -22.22 -30.95
C GLY A 180 13.62 -22.36 -31.51
N GLN A 181 12.92 -23.44 -31.16
CA GLN A 181 11.51 -23.67 -31.49
C GLN A 181 10.73 -23.85 -30.19
N ALA A 182 9.47 -23.41 -30.22
CA ALA A 182 8.49 -23.57 -29.17
C ALA A 182 7.88 -24.98 -29.24
N ASP A 183 8.06 -25.78 -28.18
CA ASP A 183 7.39 -27.07 -28.00
C ASP A 183 6.41 -26.99 -26.82
N VAL A 184 5.14 -26.73 -27.12
CA VAL A 184 4.07 -26.65 -26.12
C VAL A 184 3.25 -27.94 -26.17
N ARG A 185 3.41 -28.82 -25.18
CA ARG A 185 2.72 -30.12 -25.15
C ARG A 185 1.22 -29.98 -24.92
N GLY A 186 0.42 -30.70 -25.72
CA GLY A 186 -1.03 -30.84 -25.51
C GLY A 186 -1.90 -29.69 -26.02
N VAL A 187 -1.36 -28.80 -26.87
CA VAL A 187 -2.12 -27.74 -27.53
C VAL A 187 -2.81 -28.21 -28.81
N ALA A 188 -4.01 -27.70 -29.07
CA ALA A 188 -4.81 -27.99 -30.27
C ALA A 188 -5.61 -26.74 -30.69
N GLY A 189 -6.10 -26.73 -31.94
CA GLY A 189 -6.80 -25.57 -32.51
C GLY A 189 -5.91 -24.33 -32.55
N THR A 190 -6.45 -23.17 -32.19
CA THR A 190 -5.76 -21.87 -32.26
C THR A 190 -4.43 -21.84 -31.52
N TRP A 191 -4.29 -22.58 -30.40
CA TRP A 191 -3.03 -22.66 -29.66
C TRP A 191 -1.91 -23.37 -30.42
N LYS A 192 -2.28 -24.39 -31.21
CA LYS A 192 -1.35 -25.05 -32.10
C LYS A 192 -0.99 -24.12 -33.26
N ASP A 193 -1.98 -23.47 -33.87
CA ASP A 193 -1.75 -22.54 -34.98
C ASP A 193 -0.83 -21.37 -34.58
N LEU A 194 -0.99 -20.85 -33.35
CA LEU A 194 -0.11 -19.81 -32.80
C LEU A 194 1.30 -20.33 -32.53
N THR A 195 1.45 -21.53 -31.96
CA THR A 195 2.76 -22.16 -31.73
C THR A 195 3.48 -22.43 -33.06
N ASP A 196 2.76 -22.96 -34.06
CA ASP A 196 3.27 -23.21 -35.40
C ASP A 196 3.62 -21.91 -36.12
N SER A 197 2.86 -20.83 -35.91
CA SER A 197 3.18 -19.50 -36.46
C SER A 197 4.45 -18.92 -35.86
N VAL A 198 4.62 -18.99 -34.52
CA VAL A 198 5.86 -18.57 -33.83
C VAL A 198 7.05 -19.41 -34.31
N ASN A 199 6.89 -20.72 -34.45
CA ASN A 199 7.91 -21.62 -34.97
C ASN A 199 8.26 -21.34 -36.43
N THR A 200 7.27 -21.04 -37.26
CA THR A 200 7.47 -20.66 -38.66
C THR A 200 8.25 -19.36 -38.75
N MET A 201 7.90 -18.36 -37.92
CA MET A 201 8.64 -17.10 -37.85
C MET A 201 10.09 -17.31 -37.39
N ALA A 202 10.30 -18.05 -36.30
CA ALA A 202 11.63 -18.34 -35.75
C ALA A 202 12.50 -19.15 -36.72
N SER A 203 11.91 -20.13 -37.42
CA SER A 203 12.56 -20.94 -38.44
C SER A 203 12.93 -20.11 -39.67
N ASN A 204 12.02 -19.26 -40.16
CA ASN A 204 12.28 -18.36 -41.28
C ASN A 204 13.42 -17.39 -40.94
N LEU A 205 13.39 -16.75 -39.77
CA LEU A 205 14.44 -15.84 -39.33
C LEU A 205 15.78 -16.56 -39.17
N THR A 206 15.77 -17.73 -38.56
CA THR A 206 16.95 -18.59 -38.38
C THR A 206 17.57 -18.97 -39.74
N HIS A 207 16.76 -19.45 -40.68
CA HIS A 207 17.23 -19.86 -41.99
C HIS A 207 17.78 -18.66 -42.77
N GLN A 208 17.09 -17.53 -42.75
CA GLN A 208 17.50 -16.31 -43.44
C GLN A 208 18.86 -15.81 -42.93
N VAL A 209 19.00 -15.61 -41.62
CA VAL A 209 20.25 -15.10 -41.01
C VAL A 209 21.40 -16.09 -41.19
N ARG A 210 21.14 -17.39 -41.01
CA ARG A 210 22.18 -18.42 -41.17
C ARG A 210 22.67 -18.52 -42.62
N SER A 211 21.77 -18.49 -43.61
CA SER A 211 22.17 -18.50 -45.02
C SER A 211 22.95 -17.25 -45.42
N ILE A 212 22.54 -16.06 -44.95
CA ILE A 212 23.28 -14.81 -45.18
C ILE A 212 24.69 -14.91 -44.59
N SER A 213 24.82 -15.41 -43.35
CA SER A 213 26.11 -15.58 -42.68
C SER A 213 27.03 -16.58 -43.41
N GLN A 214 26.48 -17.71 -43.85
CA GLN A 214 27.23 -18.72 -44.60
C GLN A 214 27.78 -18.17 -45.92
N VAL A 215 26.94 -17.51 -46.72
CA VAL A 215 27.35 -16.92 -48.00
C VAL A 215 28.33 -15.78 -47.76
N SER A 216 28.10 -14.91 -46.78
CA SER A 216 29.04 -13.83 -46.43
C SER A 216 30.41 -14.38 -46.02
N THR A 217 30.43 -15.49 -45.27
CA THR A 217 31.68 -16.18 -44.88
C THR A 217 32.37 -16.82 -46.09
N ALA A 218 31.62 -17.40 -47.02
CA ALA A 218 32.16 -17.96 -48.26
C ALA A 218 32.78 -16.86 -49.13
N VAL A 219 32.07 -15.74 -49.32
CA VAL A 219 32.56 -14.55 -50.02
C VAL A 219 33.83 -14.00 -49.38
N ALA A 220 33.88 -13.90 -48.04
CA ALA A 220 35.06 -13.44 -47.32
C ALA A 220 36.28 -14.38 -47.49
N LYS A 221 36.05 -15.69 -47.71
CA LYS A 221 37.10 -16.68 -48.02
C LYS A 221 37.43 -16.80 -49.50
N GLY A 222 36.80 -15.99 -50.36
CA GLY A 222 37.03 -15.95 -51.80
C GLY A 222 36.20 -16.95 -52.62
N ASP A 223 35.27 -17.69 -52.02
CA ASP A 223 34.30 -18.52 -52.76
C ASP A 223 33.08 -17.68 -53.15
N LEU A 224 33.13 -17.15 -54.37
CA LEU A 224 32.09 -16.28 -54.95
C LEU A 224 31.02 -17.06 -55.72
N SER A 225 31.01 -18.40 -55.63
CA SER A 225 30.01 -19.24 -56.31
C SER A 225 28.71 -19.39 -55.51
N GLN A 226 28.76 -19.14 -54.20
CA GLN A 226 27.62 -19.29 -53.29
C GLN A 226 26.66 -18.11 -53.40
N LYS A 227 25.34 -18.38 -53.42
CA LYS A 227 24.29 -17.37 -53.41
C LYS A 227 23.30 -17.60 -52.28
N ILE A 228 22.73 -16.52 -51.78
CA ILE A 228 21.62 -16.57 -50.83
C ILE A 228 20.36 -16.87 -51.63
N THR A 229 19.78 -18.06 -51.44
CA THR A 229 18.58 -18.52 -52.16
C THR A 229 17.31 -18.52 -51.30
N VAL A 230 17.38 -17.92 -50.10
CA VAL A 230 16.26 -17.95 -49.14
C VAL A 230 15.12 -17.06 -49.62
N SER A 231 13.89 -17.58 -49.58
CA SER A 231 12.68 -16.79 -49.81
C SER A 231 12.42 -15.84 -48.64
N ALA A 232 13.09 -14.68 -48.66
CA ALA A 232 12.82 -13.57 -47.76
C ALA A 232 11.84 -12.57 -48.41
N LYS A 233 11.16 -11.78 -47.58
CA LYS A 233 10.30 -10.66 -48.03
C LYS A 233 10.64 -9.42 -47.21
N GLY A 234 10.48 -8.23 -47.79
CA GLY A 234 10.84 -6.96 -47.15
C GLY A 234 12.34 -6.73 -47.08
N GLU A 235 12.81 -6.12 -45.99
CA GLU A 235 14.20 -5.67 -45.81
C GLU A 235 15.23 -6.82 -45.89
N VAL A 236 14.87 -8.02 -45.45
CA VAL A 236 15.76 -9.20 -45.51
C VAL A 236 15.94 -9.68 -46.96
N ALA A 237 14.93 -9.50 -47.82
CA ALA A 237 15.04 -9.80 -49.25
C ALA A 237 15.96 -8.79 -49.95
N GLU A 238 15.78 -7.51 -49.63
CA GLU A 238 16.64 -6.44 -50.16
C GLU A 238 18.11 -6.62 -49.73
N LEU A 239 18.35 -7.05 -48.49
CA LEU A 239 19.70 -7.36 -48.01
C LEU A 239 20.29 -8.61 -48.70
N ALA A 240 19.49 -9.66 -48.90
CA ALA A 240 19.92 -10.84 -49.64
C ALA A 240 20.23 -10.50 -51.11
N ASP A 241 19.40 -9.69 -51.77
CA ASP A 241 19.60 -9.22 -53.13
C ASP A 241 20.83 -8.33 -53.24
N THR A 242 21.06 -7.46 -52.26
CA THR A 242 22.26 -6.61 -52.19
C THR A 242 23.53 -7.45 -52.05
N ILE A 243 23.53 -8.45 -51.18
CA ILE A 243 24.69 -9.35 -50.98
C ILE A 243 24.89 -10.24 -52.21
N ASN A 244 23.83 -10.76 -52.82
CA ASN A 244 23.91 -11.53 -54.06
C ASN A 244 24.44 -10.68 -55.22
N TYR A 245 23.95 -9.44 -55.35
CA TYR A 245 24.43 -8.48 -56.35
C TYR A 245 25.90 -8.14 -56.13
N LEU A 246 26.34 -7.90 -54.89
CA LEU A 246 27.74 -7.71 -54.55
C LEU A 246 28.58 -8.95 -54.92
N THR A 247 28.09 -10.15 -54.63
CA THR A 247 28.79 -11.41 -54.93
C THR A 247 28.92 -11.64 -56.44
N ASP A 248 27.86 -11.37 -57.21
CA ASP A 248 27.90 -11.44 -58.67
C ASP A 248 28.85 -10.40 -59.27
N THR A 249 28.82 -9.18 -58.74
CA THR A 249 29.73 -8.10 -59.17
C THR A 249 31.18 -8.47 -58.88
N LEU A 250 31.47 -8.99 -57.68
CA LEU A 250 32.80 -9.47 -57.29
C LEU A 250 33.28 -10.61 -58.17
N ARG A 251 32.41 -11.58 -58.47
CA ARG A 251 32.74 -12.74 -59.31
C ARG A 251 33.06 -12.32 -60.73
N LEU A 252 32.20 -11.48 -61.32
CA LEU A 252 32.39 -10.98 -62.68
C LEU A 252 33.65 -10.12 -62.77
N PHE A 253 33.88 -9.25 -61.78
CA PHE A 253 35.10 -8.47 -61.70
C PHE A 253 36.35 -9.36 -61.63
N ALA A 254 36.37 -10.35 -60.74
CA ALA A 254 37.49 -11.28 -60.60
C ALA A 254 37.76 -12.06 -61.90
N GLU A 255 36.72 -12.51 -62.60
CA GLU A 255 36.85 -13.19 -63.90
C GLU A 255 37.44 -12.24 -64.96
N GLN A 256 36.91 -11.02 -65.08
CA GLN A 256 37.38 -10.05 -66.08
C GLN A 256 38.82 -9.62 -65.82
N VAL A 257 39.20 -9.37 -64.56
CA VAL A 257 40.57 -9.04 -64.19
C VAL A 257 41.51 -10.20 -64.49
N THR A 258 41.12 -11.44 -64.16
CA THR A 258 41.94 -12.62 -64.45
C THR A 258 42.09 -12.83 -65.97
N ARG A 259 41.03 -12.63 -66.75
CA ARG A 259 41.06 -12.73 -68.21
C ARG A 259 41.97 -11.68 -68.84
N VAL A 260 41.83 -10.40 -68.47
CA VAL A 260 42.65 -9.31 -69.01
C VAL A 260 44.10 -9.45 -68.59
N ALA A 261 44.37 -9.83 -67.33
CA ALA A 261 45.72 -10.12 -66.87
C ALA A 261 46.36 -11.26 -67.68
N ARG A 262 45.59 -12.30 -68.03
CA ARG A 262 46.06 -13.41 -68.86
C ARG A 262 46.30 -12.97 -70.32
N GLU A 263 45.32 -12.35 -70.97
CA GLU A 263 45.38 -11.94 -72.38
C GLU A 263 46.49 -10.91 -72.64
N VAL A 264 46.54 -9.84 -71.84
CA VAL A 264 47.47 -8.72 -72.03
C VAL A 264 48.82 -8.99 -71.37
N GLY A 265 48.82 -9.61 -70.19
CA GLY A 265 50.04 -9.84 -69.40
C GLY A 265 50.82 -11.11 -69.76
N THR A 266 50.14 -12.21 -70.12
CA THR A 266 50.82 -13.51 -70.34
C THR A 266 50.74 -14.04 -71.78
N GLU A 267 49.62 -13.88 -72.47
CA GLU A 267 49.43 -14.40 -73.84
C GLU A 267 49.90 -13.41 -74.93
N GLY A 268 50.22 -12.17 -74.58
CA GLY A 268 50.68 -11.13 -75.52
C GLY A 268 49.60 -10.66 -76.52
N LYS A 269 48.32 -10.95 -76.25
CA LYS A 269 47.19 -10.50 -77.08
C LYS A 269 46.79 -9.08 -76.66
N LEU A 270 47.36 -8.11 -77.37
CA LEU A 270 47.18 -6.68 -77.08
C LEU A 270 45.78 -6.18 -77.47
N GLY A 271 45.10 -5.47 -76.56
CA GLY A 271 43.77 -4.86 -76.77
C GLY A 271 42.62 -5.42 -75.92
N GLY A 272 42.85 -6.40 -75.04
CA GLY A 272 41.82 -6.91 -74.12
C GLY A 272 41.42 -5.88 -73.06
N GLN A 273 40.11 -5.69 -72.85
CA GLN A 273 39.53 -4.81 -71.83
C GLN A 273 38.56 -5.59 -70.94
N ALA A 274 38.51 -5.22 -69.66
CA ALA A 274 37.57 -5.74 -68.67
C ALA A 274 36.24 -5.00 -68.81
N GLU A 275 35.17 -5.74 -69.02
CA GLU A 275 33.82 -5.18 -69.14
C GLU A 275 32.96 -5.74 -68.01
N VAL A 276 32.70 -4.89 -67.00
CA VAL A 276 31.87 -5.23 -65.84
C VAL A 276 30.64 -4.31 -65.86
N PRO A 277 29.49 -4.76 -66.36
CA PRO A 277 28.28 -3.94 -66.46
C PRO A 277 27.72 -3.55 -65.07
N ASN A 278 27.11 -2.36 -65.01
CA ASN A 278 26.39 -1.80 -63.85
C ASN A 278 27.22 -1.50 -62.59
N VAL A 279 28.54 -1.34 -62.68
CA VAL A 279 29.39 -0.95 -61.54
C VAL A 279 29.47 0.57 -61.34
N ALA A 280 29.54 1.02 -60.09
CA ALA A 280 29.65 2.42 -59.68
C ALA A 280 30.62 2.59 -58.49
N GLY A 281 31.09 3.83 -58.25
CA GLY A 281 32.04 4.14 -57.19
C GLY A 281 33.38 3.40 -57.37
N THR A 282 33.93 2.87 -56.27
CA THR A 282 35.24 2.21 -56.26
C THR A 282 35.36 1.05 -57.25
N TRP A 283 34.27 0.33 -57.55
CA TRP A 283 34.30 -0.76 -58.55
C TRP A 283 34.53 -0.25 -59.96
N LYS A 284 33.93 0.88 -60.32
CA LYS A 284 34.16 1.53 -61.61
C LYS A 284 35.59 2.06 -61.69
N ASP A 285 36.07 2.72 -60.64
CA ASP A 285 37.44 3.25 -60.60
C ASP A 285 38.49 2.13 -60.75
N LEU A 286 38.25 0.95 -60.16
CA LEU A 286 39.11 -0.21 -60.31
C LEU A 286 39.05 -0.81 -61.72
N THR A 287 37.87 -0.96 -62.32
CA THR A 287 37.74 -1.42 -63.71
C THR A 287 38.41 -0.45 -64.69
N ASP A 288 38.21 0.86 -64.51
CA ASP A 288 38.82 1.91 -65.32
C ASP A 288 40.34 1.92 -65.14
N SER A 289 40.84 1.66 -63.92
CA SER A 289 42.28 1.52 -63.65
C SER A 289 42.89 0.31 -64.35
N VAL A 290 42.24 -0.87 -64.30
CA VAL A 290 42.70 -2.08 -65.01
C VAL A 290 42.68 -1.87 -66.54
N ASN A 291 41.63 -1.23 -67.06
CA ASN A 291 41.53 -0.90 -68.48
C ASN A 291 42.54 0.15 -68.92
N SER A 292 42.81 1.15 -68.09
CA SER A 292 43.85 2.15 -68.34
C SER A 292 45.23 1.50 -68.37
N MET A 293 45.50 0.58 -67.46
CA MET A 293 46.74 -0.20 -67.47
C MET A 293 46.88 -1.04 -68.75
N ALA A 294 45.85 -1.81 -69.11
CA ALA A 294 45.86 -2.65 -70.31
C ALA A 294 45.99 -1.84 -71.62
N SER A 295 45.31 -0.70 -71.72
CA SER A 295 45.38 0.22 -72.85
C SER A 295 46.76 0.86 -72.97
N ASN A 296 47.32 1.34 -71.85
CA ASN A 296 48.66 1.92 -71.81
C ASN A 296 49.71 0.90 -72.25
N LEU A 297 49.68 -0.34 -71.71
CA LEU A 297 50.61 -1.40 -72.10
C LEU A 297 50.49 -1.73 -73.60
N THR A 298 49.26 -1.83 -74.11
CA THR A 298 48.98 -2.10 -75.53
C THR A 298 49.51 -1.02 -76.45
N ALA A 299 49.27 0.26 -76.13
CA ALA A 299 49.72 1.39 -76.94
C ALA A 299 51.25 1.52 -76.93
N GLN A 300 51.87 1.33 -75.76
CA GLN A 300 53.32 1.44 -75.58
C GLN A 300 54.06 0.36 -76.38
N VAL A 301 53.72 -0.92 -76.20
CA VAL A 301 54.40 -2.04 -76.87
C VAL A 301 54.22 -1.97 -78.39
N ARG A 302 53.03 -1.60 -78.87
CA ARG A 302 52.77 -1.48 -80.32
C ARG A 302 53.56 -0.34 -80.99
N ASN A 303 53.80 0.78 -80.31
CA ASN A 303 54.56 1.91 -80.85
C ASN A 303 56.08 1.65 -80.83
N ILE A 304 56.59 1.00 -79.78
CA ILE A 304 58.00 0.56 -79.70
C ILE A 304 58.35 -0.37 -80.88
N ALA A 305 57.46 -1.30 -81.22
CA ALA A 305 57.64 -2.21 -82.35
C ALA A 305 57.68 -1.48 -83.71
N GLN A 306 56.84 -0.45 -83.90
CA GLN A 306 56.82 0.37 -85.12
C GLN A 306 58.13 1.16 -85.30
N VAL A 307 58.62 1.83 -84.24
CA VAL A 307 59.83 2.66 -84.32
C VAL A 307 61.08 1.82 -84.46
N SER A 308 61.18 0.70 -83.74
CA SER A 308 62.30 -0.24 -83.92
C SER A 308 62.41 -0.74 -85.37
N THR A 309 61.27 -0.93 -86.06
CA THR A 309 61.21 -1.29 -87.48
C THR A 309 61.70 -0.16 -88.41
N ALA A 310 61.50 1.11 -88.04
CA ALA A 310 61.95 2.28 -88.82
C ALA A 310 63.47 2.52 -88.68
N VAL A 311 64.00 2.44 -87.46
CA VAL A 311 65.44 2.58 -87.17
C VAL A 311 66.25 1.54 -87.94
N ALA A 312 65.77 0.30 -88.01
CA ALA A 312 66.41 -0.77 -88.78
C ALA A 312 66.47 -0.50 -90.30
N ARG A 313 65.62 0.39 -90.85
CA ARG A 313 65.61 0.79 -92.26
C ARG A 313 66.45 2.06 -92.54
N GLY A 314 67.13 2.62 -91.53
CA GLY A 314 68.02 3.79 -91.67
C GLY A 314 67.34 5.16 -91.55
N ASP A 315 66.04 5.19 -91.23
CA ASP A 315 65.31 6.44 -90.96
C ASP A 315 65.42 6.79 -89.48
N LEU A 316 66.40 7.63 -89.13
CA LEU A 316 66.66 8.11 -87.76
C LEU A 316 65.75 9.28 -87.34
N SER A 317 64.71 9.60 -88.12
CA SER A 317 63.76 10.68 -87.78
C SER A 317 62.53 10.20 -86.98
N GLN A 318 62.23 8.90 -87.00
CA GLN A 318 61.08 8.31 -86.32
C GLN A 318 61.38 8.04 -84.84
N LYS A 319 60.52 8.53 -83.94
CA LYS A 319 60.64 8.35 -82.49
C LYS A 319 59.38 7.72 -81.90
N ILE A 320 59.53 7.04 -80.78
CA ILE A 320 58.42 6.55 -79.96
C ILE A 320 57.80 7.75 -79.26
N THR A 321 56.54 8.04 -79.56
CA THR A 321 55.84 9.26 -79.08
C THR A 321 54.78 8.99 -78.04
N VAL A 322 54.29 7.75 -77.92
CA VAL A 322 53.28 7.37 -76.91
C VAL A 322 53.77 7.59 -75.49
N ALA A 323 52.88 7.98 -74.57
CA ALA A 323 53.21 8.23 -73.17
C ALA A 323 53.54 6.91 -72.44
N ALA A 324 54.60 6.91 -71.64
CA ALA A 324 55.04 5.77 -70.86
C ALA A 324 55.55 6.21 -69.49
N GLN A 325 55.53 5.31 -68.51
CA GLN A 325 56.13 5.47 -67.18
C GLN A 325 56.90 4.20 -66.79
N GLY A 326 57.81 4.29 -65.82
CA GLY A 326 58.58 3.16 -65.30
C GLY A 326 59.52 2.53 -66.33
N GLU A 327 59.72 1.22 -66.26
CA GLU A 327 60.63 0.47 -67.16
C GLU A 327 60.28 0.60 -68.65
N ILE A 328 59.00 0.83 -68.99
CA ILE A 328 58.58 1.06 -70.39
C ILE A 328 58.95 2.47 -70.87
N LEU A 329 58.93 3.47 -69.98
CA LEU A 329 59.50 4.78 -70.29
C LEU A 329 61.01 4.65 -70.48
N GLU A 330 61.68 3.88 -69.64
CA GLU A 330 63.10 3.58 -69.77
C GLU A 330 63.42 2.87 -71.09
N LEU A 331 62.57 1.95 -71.55
CA LEU A 331 62.70 1.29 -72.85
C LEU A 331 62.43 2.24 -74.02
N LYS A 332 61.36 3.04 -73.94
CA LYS A 332 61.05 4.11 -74.92
C LYS A 332 62.23 5.07 -75.03
N ASP A 333 62.73 5.51 -73.90
CA ASP A 333 63.83 6.44 -73.81
C ASP A 333 65.11 5.77 -74.26
N THR A 334 65.37 4.50 -73.97
CA THR A 334 66.54 3.76 -74.47
C THR A 334 66.52 3.64 -76.00
N VAL A 335 65.37 3.29 -76.60
CA VAL A 335 65.23 3.20 -78.06
C VAL A 335 65.30 4.58 -78.71
N ASN A 336 64.59 5.59 -78.20
CA ASN A 336 64.68 6.96 -78.72
C ASN A 336 66.07 7.56 -78.53
N THR A 337 66.68 7.27 -77.39
CA THR A 337 68.06 7.65 -77.09
C THR A 337 68.96 7.02 -78.12
N MET A 338 68.89 5.71 -78.39
CA MET A 338 69.67 5.03 -79.45
C MET A 338 69.56 5.75 -80.80
N VAL A 339 68.34 6.14 -81.21
CA VAL A 339 68.12 6.93 -82.43
C VAL A 339 68.83 8.29 -82.37
N ASP A 340 68.73 8.97 -81.23
CA ASP A 340 69.41 10.25 -80.96
C ASP A 340 70.95 10.12 -80.91
N GLN A 341 71.50 8.99 -80.45
CA GLN A 341 72.96 8.77 -80.42
C GLN A 341 73.53 8.56 -81.81
N LEU A 342 72.81 7.82 -82.66
CA LEU A 342 73.21 7.61 -84.05
C LEU A 342 73.12 8.91 -84.87
N SER A 343 72.08 9.72 -84.65
CA SER A 343 71.95 11.02 -85.32
C SER A 343 73.01 12.01 -84.82
N SER A 344 73.21 12.13 -83.50
CA SER A 344 74.19 13.07 -82.93
C SER A 344 75.63 12.66 -83.19
N PHE A 345 75.93 11.38 -83.47
CA PHE A 345 77.30 10.96 -83.80
C PHE A 345 77.79 11.63 -85.08
N ALA A 346 76.93 11.60 -86.09
CA ALA A 346 77.23 12.10 -87.41
C ALA A 346 77.48 13.63 -87.42
N ASP A 347 76.74 14.40 -86.62
CA ASP A 347 76.82 15.86 -86.61
C ASP A 347 78.11 16.40 -85.96
N GLU A 348 78.68 15.64 -85.04
CA GLU A 348 79.53 16.18 -84.00
C GLU A 348 81.02 15.89 -84.22
N VAL A 349 81.33 14.75 -84.84
CA VAL A 349 82.63 14.51 -85.46
C VAL A 349 82.95 15.62 -86.46
N THR A 350 81.93 16.12 -87.15
CA THR A 350 82.05 17.22 -88.13
C THR A 350 82.33 18.57 -87.46
N ARG A 351 81.84 18.82 -86.25
CA ARG A 351 82.00 20.09 -85.51
C ARG A 351 83.39 20.26 -84.88
N VAL A 352 83.90 19.22 -84.24
CA VAL A 352 85.09 19.34 -83.37
C VAL A 352 86.41 19.38 -84.12
N ALA A 353 86.44 18.76 -85.30
CA ALA A 353 87.53 18.94 -86.24
C ALA A 353 87.75 20.43 -86.59
N ARG A 354 86.71 21.27 -86.51
CA ARG A 354 86.77 22.71 -86.80
C ARG A 354 87.25 23.55 -85.59
N GLU A 355 86.69 23.35 -84.41
CA GLU A 355 86.90 24.21 -83.24
C GLU A 355 88.30 24.13 -82.61
N VAL A 356 88.85 22.93 -82.39
CA VAL A 356 90.14 22.77 -81.71
C VAL A 356 91.31 22.94 -82.67
N GLY A 357 91.14 22.49 -83.92
CA GLY A 357 92.20 22.51 -84.91
C GLY A 357 92.47 23.88 -85.53
N THR A 358 91.45 24.72 -85.70
CA THR A 358 91.58 25.98 -86.47
C THR A 358 91.22 27.27 -85.72
N GLU A 359 90.35 27.23 -84.69
CA GLU A 359 89.87 28.44 -83.99
C GLU A 359 90.55 28.72 -82.63
N GLY A 360 91.49 27.88 -82.17
CA GLY A 360 92.21 28.07 -80.89
C GLY A 360 91.34 27.96 -79.63
N LYS A 361 90.08 27.53 -79.78
CA LYS A 361 89.17 27.22 -78.66
C LYS A 361 89.54 25.87 -78.07
N LEU A 362 90.37 25.91 -77.03
CA LEU A 362 90.78 24.72 -76.30
C LEU A 362 89.56 24.04 -75.65
N GLY A 363 89.36 22.76 -75.97
CA GLY A 363 88.37 21.87 -75.36
C GLY A 363 87.23 21.41 -76.25
N GLY A 364 87.23 21.72 -77.54
CA GLY A 364 86.30 21.09 -78.48
C GLY A 364 86.54 19.57 -78.51
N GLN A 365 85.53 18.83 -78.11
CA GLN A 365 85.52 17.37 -78.11
C GLN A 365 84.31 16.92 -78.91
N ALA A 366 84.51 15.97 -79.83
CA ALA A 366 83.47 15.30 -80.59
C ALA A 366 82.57 14.65 -79.55
N GLN A 367 81.47 15.30 -79.25
CA GLN A 367 80.58 14.98 -78.16
C GLN A 367 79.29 14.38 -78.66
N VAL A 368 79.46 13.17 -79.19
CA VAL A 368 78.34 12.41 -79.67
C VAL A 368 77.53 11.96 -78.48
N ARG A 369 76.26 12.36 -78.40
CA ARG A 369 75.47 12.00 -77.23
C ARG A 369 74.86 10.62 -77.36
N GLY A 370 75.50 9.69 -76.66
CA GLY A 370 74.91 8.46 -76.15
C GLY A 370 75.57 7.18 -76.63
N VAL A 371 76.47 7.30 -77.59
CA VAL A 371 77.18 6.17 -78.14
C VAL A 371 77.90 5.30 -77.11
N SER A 372 77.80 3.98 -77.29
CA SER A 372 78.46 2.95 -76.50
C SER A 372 79.03 1.86 -77.42
N GLY A 373 79.95 1.04 -76.92
CA GLY A 373 80.68 0.08 -77.76
C GLY A 373 81.59 0.79 -78.76
N THR A 374 81.64 0.29 -79.99
CA THR A 374 82.50 0.82 -81.08
C THR A 374 82.36 2.33 -81.31
N TRP A 375 81.17 2.91 -81.12
CA TRP A 375 80.93 4.33 -81.32
C TRP A 375 81.56 5.22 -80.25
N ARG A 376 81.64 4.72 -79.03
CA ARG A 376 82.31 5.42 -77.92
C ARG A 376 83.81 5.39 -78.14
N ASP A 377 84.39 4.25 -78.50
CA ASP A 377 85.83 4.12 -78.72
C ASP A 377 86.31 5.07 -79.85
N LEU A 378 85.53 5.20 -80.93
CA LEU A 378 85.78 6.16 -82.02
C LEU A 378 85.68 7.63 -81.58
N THR A 379 84.68 7.97 -80.77
CA THR A 379 84.51 9.30 -80.18
C THR A 379 85.65 9.64 -79.20
N GLU A 380 86.10 8.65 -78.42
CA GLU A 380 87.06 8.80 -77.34
C GLU A 380 88.49 9.01 -77.85
N ASN A 381 88.87 8.38 -78.96
CA ASN A 381 90.16 8.63 -79.61
C ASN A 381 90.28 10.08 -80.14
N VAL A 382 89.22 10.62 -80.77
CA VAL A 382 89.20 12.01 -81.24
C VAL A 382 89.25 12.99 -80.06
N ASN A 383 88.62 12.62 -78.93
CA ASN A 383 88.59 13.43 -77.72
C ASN A 383 89.86 13.39 -76.88
N GLN A 384 90.60 12.28 -76.87
CA GLN A 384 91.90 12.18 -76.17
C GLN A 384 92.92 13.17 -76.75
N LEU A 385 92.98 13.29 -78.07
CA LEU A 385 93.91 14.19 -78.76
C LEU A 385 93.65 15.67 -78.42
N ALA A 386 92.39 16.11 -78.49
CA ALA A 386 91.98 17.47 -78.12
C ALA A 386 92.04 17.71 -76.59
N GLY A 387 91.78 16.67 -75.80
CA GLY A 387 91.74 16.69 -74.34
C GLY A 387 93.11 16.85 -73.69
N ASN A 388 94.17 16.25 -74.24
CA ASN A 388 95.51 16.38 -73.66
C ASN A 388 96.00 17.84 -73.72
N LEU A 389 95.89 18.48 -74.89
CA LEU A 389 96.31 19.87 -75.08
C LEU A 389 95.45 20.87 -74.29
N THR A 390 94.16 20.58 -74.16
CA THR A 390 93.20 21.41 -73.40
C THR A 390 93.38 21.26 -71.89
N SER A 391 93.50 20.02 -71.39
CA SER A 391 93.51 19.74 -69.95
C SER A 391 94.73 20.35 -69.27
N GLN A 392 95.90 20.31 -69.91
CA GLN A 392 97.14 20.84 -69.34
C GLN A 392 97.04 22.36 -69.11
N VAL A 393 96.54 23.11 -70.09
CA VAL A 393 96.39 24.57 -70.00
C VAL A 393 95.22 24.97 -69.10
N ARG A 394 94.12 24.23 -69.14
CA ARG A 394 92.90 24.52 -68.34
C ARG A 394 93.08 24.21 -66.86
N ASN A 395 93.78 23.13 -66.50
CA ASN A 395 93.93 22.70 -65.10
C ASN A 395 94.77 23.71 -64.29
N ILE A 396 95.79 24.31 -64.90
CA ILE A 396 96.57 25.41 -64.30
C ILE A 396 95.68 26.63 -63.99
N SER A 397 94.83 27.02 -64.95
CA SER A 397 93.90 28.15 -64.80
C SER A 397 92.80 27.86 -63.76
N GLN A 398 92.28 26.63 -63.77
CA GLN A 398 91.23 26.19 -62.86
C GLN A 398 91.71 26.09 -61.43
N VAL A 399 92.86 25.46 -61.17
CA VAL A 399 93.39 25.38 -59.81
C VAL A 399 93.64 26.77 -59.26
N SER A 400 94.21 27.68 -60.06
CA SER A 400 94.40 29.07 -59.64
C SER A 400 93.07 29.80 -59.36
N THR A 401 92.01 29.52 -60.12
CA THR A 401 90.68 30.09 -59.92
C THR A 401 89.93 29.45 -58.74
N ALA A 402 90.12 28.15 -58.52
CA ALA A 402 89.53 27.38 -57.42
C ALA A 402 90.12 27.85 -56.10
N VAL A 403 91.45 28.00 -56.05
CA VAL A 403 92.14 28.57 -54.90
C VAL A 403 91.62 29.97 -54.58
N ALA A 404 91.45 30.82 -55.59
CA ALA A 404 90.90 32.18 -55.40
C ALA A 404 89.41 32.21 -54.97
N LYS A 405 88.65 31.15 -55.23
CA LYS A 405 87.25 31.00 -54.84
C LYS A 405 87.06 30.16 -53.57
N GLY A 406 88.14 29.69 -52.95
CA GLY A 406 88.11 28.93 -51.69
C GLY A 406 87.98 27.41 -51.82
N ASP A 407 88.15 26.83 -53.02
CA ASP A 407 88.31 25.36 -53.20
C ASP A 407 89.78 25.00 -53.27
N LEU A 408 90.24 24.38 -52.20
CA LEU A 408 91.64 24.26 -51.83
C LEU A 408 92.11 22.81 -51.90
N SER A 409 91.23 21.91 -52.34
CA SER A 409 91.55 20.50 -52.57
C SER A 409 92.19 20.27 -53.94
N GLN A 410 92.03 21.24 -54.84
CA GLN A 410 92.38 21.13 -56.24
C GLN A 410 93.87 21.35 -56.44
N LYS A 411 94.61 20.28 -56.65
CA LYS A 411 96.00 20.33 -57.11
C LYS A 411 96.07 20.20 -58.62
N ILE A 412 97.02 20.89 -59.22
CA ILE A 412 97.47 20.58 -60.56
C ILE A 412 98.04 19.16 -60.51
N THR A 413 97.34 18.22 -61.11
CA THR A 413 97.61 16.78 -60.98
C THR A 413 97.98 16.13 -62.30
N VAL A 414 97.73 16.82 -63.42
CA VAL A 414 97.95 16.32 -64.79
C VAL A 414 99.41 15.92 -65.03
N ASP A 415 99.60 14.85 -65.77
CA ASP A 415 100.93 14.35 -66.11
C ASP A 415 101.55 15.29 -67.15
N ALA A 416 102.61 15.98 -66.75
CA ALA A 416 103.21 17.08 -67.47
C ALA A 416 104.69 16.78 -67.70
N ARG A 417 105.17 17.07 -68.90
CA ARG A 417 106.58 16.91 -69.27
C ARG A 417 107.10 18.22 -69.81
N GLY A 418 108.36 18.54 -69.52
CA GLY A 418 108.95 19.84 -69.86
C GLY A 418 108.38 20.97 -68.99
N GLU A 419 108.17 22.15 -69.59
CA GLU A 419 107.87 23.41 -68.88
C GLU A 419 106.54 23.42 -68.10
N ILE A 420 105.56 22.56 -68.45
CA ILE A 420 104.27 22.47 -67.74
C ILE A 420 104.40 21.78 -66.36
N LEU A 421 105.48 21.04 -66.08
CA LEU A 421 105.68 20.32 -64.81
C LEU A 421 106.16 21.21 -63.65
N GLU A 422 107.00 22.21 -63.91
CA GLU A 422 107.44 23.16 -62.87
C GLU A 422 106.28 24.02 -62.35
N LEU A 423 105.38 24.43 -63.26
CA LEU A 423 104.21 25.23 -62.90
C LEU A 423 103.23 24.46 -62.01
N LYS A 424 103.11 23.15 -62.22
CA LYS A 424 102.28 22.23 -61.44
C LYS A 424 102.66 22.19 -59.96
N ASN A 425 103.95 22.02 -59.66
CA ASN A 425 104.40 21.79 -58.28
C ASN A 425 104.20 23.01 -57.38
N THR A 426 104.47 24.21 -57.90
CA THR A 426 104.39 25.47 -57.13
C THR A 426 102.97 25.77 -56.67
N VAL A 427 101.97 25.56 -57.52
CA VAL A 427 100.56 25.80 -57.18
C VAL A 427 100.03 24.76 -56.17
N ASN A 428 100.54 23.53 -56.21
CA ASN A 428 100.06 22.45 -55.33
C ASN A 428 100.41 22.62 -53.86
N THR A 429 101.60 23.14 -53.56
CA THR A 429 102.02 23.36 -52.16
C THR A 429 101.16 24.43 -51.49
N MET A 430 100.70 25.43 -52.23
CA MET A 430 99.80 26.47 -51.72
C MET A 430 98.40 25.90 -51.41
N VAL A 431 97.88 25.05 -52.30
CA VAL A 431 96.60 24.36 -52.19
C VAL A 431 96.54 23.47 -50.93
N ASP A 432 97.60 22.71 -50.65
CA ASP A 432 97.69 21.84 -49.46
C ASP A 432 97.43 22.54 -48.12
N GLN A 433 98.05 23.69 -47.94
CA GLN A 433 97.94 24.45 -46.69
C GLN A 433 96.55 25.04 -46.49
N LEU A 434 95.82 25.23 -47.59
CA LEU A 434 94.52 25.82 -47.63
C LEU A 434 93.39 24.76 -47.49
N SER A 435 93.53 23.56 -48.08
CA SER A 435 92.53 22.46 -47.91
C SER A 435 92.49 21.93 -46.50
N SER A 436 93.65 21.70 -45.89
CA SER A 436 93.70 21.19 -44.51
C SER A 436 92.94 22.07 -43.51
N PHE A 437 92.89 23.39 -43.74
CA PHE A 437 92.09 24.31 -42.94
C PHE A 437 90.59 24.29 -43.31
N ALA A 438 90.25 24.27 -44.61
CA ALA A 438 88.86 24.31 -45.07
C ALA A 438 88.09 23.01 -44.81
N ASP A 439 88.74 21.85 -44.92
CA ASP A 439 88.12 20.55 -44.65
C ASP A 439 87.68 20.44 -43.19
N GLU A 440 88.50 20.95 -42.28
CA GLU A 440 88.21 20.84 -40.85
C GLU A 440 87.09 21.80 -40.41
N VAL A 441 87.03 23.01 -40.99
CA VAL A 441 85.91 23.94 -40.76
C VAL A 441 84.61 23.41 -41.37
N THR A 442 84.66 22.82 -42.56
CA THR A 442 83.47 22.28 -43.24
C THR A 442 82.91 21.05 -42.52
N ARG A 443 83.78 20.17 -42.01
CA ARG A 443 83.38 18.99 -41.26
C ARG A 443 82.61 19.38 -39.99
N VAL A 444 83.14 20.32 -39.20
CA VAL A 444 82.48 20.79 -37.97
C VAL A 444 81.21 21.59 -38.28
N ALA A 445 81.20 22.41 -39.33
CA ALA A 445 80.01 23.13 -39.76
C ALA A 445 78.88 22.20 -40.24
N ARG A 446 79.20 21.11 -40.95
CA ARG A 446 78.21 20.13 -41.42
C ARG A 446 77.68 19.26 -40.27
N GLU A 447 78.56 18.70 -39.45
CA GLU A 447 78.17 17.82 -38.34
C GLU A 447 77.26 18.56 -37.35
N VAL A 448 77.61 19.79 -36.97
CA VAL A 448 76.85 20.55 -35.95
C VAL A 448 75.76 21.44 -36.54
N GLY A 449 75.97 22.02 -37.73
CA GLY A 449 75.06 23.00 -38.33
C GLY A 449 73.94 22.42 -39.19
N THR A 450 74.18 21.36 -39.96
CA THR A 450 73.19 20.82 -40.91
C THR A 450 72.74 19.39 -40.61
N GLU A 451 73.60 18.54 -40.05
CA GLU A 451 73.26 17.13 -39.78
C GLU A 451 72.76 16.86 -38.36
N GLY A 452 72.84 17.85 -37.47
CA GLY A 452 72.38 17.71 -36.08
C GLY A 452 73.14 16.64 -35.29
N LYS A 453 74.35 16.25 -35.71
CA LYS A 453 75.25 15.33 -34.99
C LYS A 453 76.10 16.13 -34.01
N LEU A 454 75.59 16.25 -32.79
CA LEU A 454 76.09 17.18 -31.79
C LEU A 454 77.35 16.62 -31.07
N GLY A 455 78.49 17.31 -31.15
CA GLY A 455 79.75 16.99 -30.43
C GLY A 455 81.10 17.17 -31.16
N GLY A 456 81.13 17.58 -32.44
CA GLY A 456 82.38 17.68 -33.23
C GLY A 456 83.26 18.90 -32.91
N GLN A 457 84.59 18.69 -32.85
CA GLN A 457 85.62 19.74 -32.72
C GLN A 457 86.64 19.66 -33.88
N ALA A 458 87.15 20.82 -34.30
CA ALA A 458 88.13 21.09 -35.35
C ALA A 458 89.56 21.08 -34.79
N GLN A 459 90.49 20.30 -35.37
CA GLN A 459 91.90 20.24 -34.98
C GLN A 459 92.83 20.26 -36.21
N VAL A 460 93.56 21.37 -36.43
CA VAL A 460 94.42 21.58 -37.62
C VAL A 460 95.90 21.74 -37.21
N THR A 461 96.82 20.98 -37.81
CA THR A 461 98.26 20.99 -37.49
C THR A 461 99.08 21.89 -38.42
N GLY A 462 100.12 22.56 -37.89
CA GLY A 462 101.06 23.38 -38.68
C GLY A 462 100.64 24.83 -38.96
N VAL A 463 99.49 25.27 -38.45
CA VAL A 463 98.96 26.63 -38.67
C VAL A 463 99.44 27.66 -37.66
N SER A 464 99.69 28.89 -38.12
CA SER A 464 100.14 30.04 -37.31
C SER A 464 99.56 31.37 -37.82
N GLY A 465 99.49 32.37 -36.93
CA GLY A 465 98.80 33.65 -37.22
C GLY A 465 97.28 33.51 -37.19
N THR A 466 96.59 34.20 -38.09
CA THR A 466 95.11 34.30 -38.16
C THR A 466 94.39 32.96 -38.25
N TRP A 467 95.04 31.91 -38.76
CA TRP A 467 94.43 30.58 -38.93
C TRP A 467 94.17 29.86 -37.60
N ARG A 468 94.97 30.08 -36.55
CA ARG A 468 94.73 29.44 -35.24
C ARG A 468 93.53 30.06 -34.52
N ASP A 469 93.45 31.39 -34.54
CA ASP A 469 92.37 32.14 -33.90
C ASP A 469 90.99 31.79 -34.51
N LEU A 470 90.95 31.47 -35.80
CA LEU A 470 89.72 31.03 -36.47
C LEU A 470 89.28 29.62 -36.04
N THR A 471 90.21 28.67 -35.85
CA THR A 471 89.89 27.30 -35.41
C THR A 471 89.27 27.26 -34.00
N ASP A 472 89.79 28.05 -33.07
CA ASP A 472 89.28 28.09 -31.68
C ASP A 472 87.86 28.69 -31.59
N ASN A 473 87.55 29.67 -32.44
CA ASN A 473 86.23 30.28 -32.52
C ASN A 473 85.17 29.31 -33.10
N VAL A 474 85.51 28.51 -34.13
CA VAL A 474 84.62 27.50 -34.71
C VAL A 474 84.27 26.40 -33.68
N ASN A 475 85.25 25.98 -32.87
CA ASN A 475 85.04 24.99 -31.81
C ASN A 475 84.11 25.48 -30.70
N SER A 476 84.27 26.73 -30.30
CA SER A 476 83.43 27.34 -29.27
C SER A 476 81.97 27.47 -29.73
N MET A 477 81.74 27.79 -31.01
CA MET A 477 80.40 27.84 -31.59
C MET A 477 79.73 26.45 -31.65
N ALA A 478 80.47 25.44 -32.11
CA ALA A 478 79.97 24.08 -32.29
C ALA A 478 79.53 23.41 -30.97
N SER A 479 80.30 23.62 -29.89
CA SER A 479 79.97 23.13 -28.55
C SER A 479 78.70 23.78 -27.98
N ASN A 480 78.53 25.09 -28.18
CA ASN A 480 77.37 25.83 -27.70
C ASN A 480 76.07 25.39 -28.39
N LEU A 481 76.05 25.31 -29.73
CA LEU A 481 74.89 24.84 -30.50
C LEU A 481 74.53 23.38 -30.16
N THR A 482 75.55 22.53 -30.01
CA THR A 482 75.40 21.12 -29.61
C THR A 482 74.65 20.96 -28.29
N SER A 483 75.09 21.68 -27.27
CA SER A 483 74.50 21.58 -25.93
C SER A 483 73.07 22.12 -25.91
N GLN A 484 72.84 23.23 -26.63
CA GLN A 484 71.55 23.92 -26.71
C GLN A 484 70.45 23.07 -27.36
N VAL A 485 70.71 22.53 -28.56
CA VAL A 485 69.68 21.78 -29.32
C VAL A 485 69.34 20.43 -28.68
N ARG A 486 70.34 19.72 -28.14
CA ARG A 486 70.12 18.42 -27.47
C ARG A 486 69.18 18.54 -26.27
N ASN A 487 69.34 19.62 -25.51
CA ASN A 487 68.55 19.85 -24.30
C ASN A 487 67.10 20.21 -24.65
N ILE A 488 66.88 21.06 -25.66
CA ILE A 488 65.54 21.41 -26.17
C ILE A 488 64.77 20.16 -26.64
N ALA A 489 65.42 19.28 -27.41
CA ALA A 489 64.80 18.06 -27.90
C ALA A 489 64.42 17.09 -26.76
N SER A 490 65.29 16.95 -25.75
CA SER A 490 65.01 16.12 -24.57
C SER A 490 63.80 16.63 -23.79
N VAL A 491 63.74 17.94 -23.54
CA VAL A 491 62.65 18.57 -22.79
C VAL A 491 61.33 18.48 -23.55
N THR A 492 61.32 18.75 -24.85
CA THR A 492 60.11 18.65 -25.69
C THR A 492 59.58 17.22 -25.76
N THR A 493 60.48 16.22 -25.80
CA THR A 493 60.10 14.80 -25.75
C THR A 493 59.52 14.40 -24.40
N ALA A 494 60.08 14.93 -23.30
CA ALA A 494 59.57 14.70 -21.95
C ALA A 494 58.14 15.28 -21.80
N VAL A 495 57.93 16.52 -22.27
CA VAL A 495 56.63 17.19 -22.27
C VAL A 495 55.58 16.41 -23.06
N ALA A 496 55.93 15.90 -24.25
CA ALA A 496 55.02 15.07 -25.06
C ALA A 496 54.64 13.73 -24.39
N LYS A 497 55.49 13.21 -23.51
CA LYS A 497 55.24 12.00 -22.70
C LYS A 497 54.55 12.31 -21.36
N GLY A 498 54.26 13.58 -21.07
CA GLY A 498 53.61 14.02 -19.83
C GLY A 498 54.55 14.30 -18.65
N ASP A 499 55.88 14.27 -18.84
CA ASP A 499 56.84 14.70 -17.83
C ASP A 499 57.12 16.21 -17.96
N LEU A 500 56.41 17.00 -17.17
CA LEU A 500 56.47 18.47 -17.14
C LEU A 500 57.52 19.01 -16.17
N SER A 501 58.35 18.14 -15.56
CA SER A 501 59.41 18.56 -14.63
C SER A 501 60.70 19.00 -15.32
N GLN A 502 60.86 18.63 -16.60
CA GLN A 502 62.08 18.87 -17.37
C GLN A 502 62.08 20.29 -17.95
N LYS A 503 63.18 21.04 -17.75
CA LYS A 503 63.39 22.37 -18.32
C LYS A 503 64.69 22.47 -19.08
N ILE A 504 64.72 23.40 -20.03
CA ILE A 504 65.95 23.75 -20.75
C ILE A 504 66.83 24.57 -19.82
N THR A 505 67.99 24.04 -19.43
CA THR A 505 68.90 24.66 -18.44
C THR A 505 70.15 25.28 -19.07
N VAL A 506 70.49 24.88 -20.29
CA VAL A 506 71.67 25.34 -21.04
C VAL A 506 71.66 26.84 -21.32
N ASP A 507 72.85 27.46 -21.30
CA ASP A 507 73.04 28.89 -21.46
C ASP A 507 72.91 29.28 -22.94
N ALA A 508 72.06 30.26 -23.24
CA ALA A 508 71.64 30.59 -24.60
C ALA A 508 71.58 32.10 -24.83
N ARG A 509 71.78 32.53 -26.08
CA ARG A 509 71.73 33.94 -26.51
C ARG A 509 70.98 34.05 -27.84
N GLY A 510 70.38 35.23 -28.10
CA GLY A 510 69.61 35.49 -29.32
C GLY A 510 68.33 34.65 -29.42
N GLU A 511 67.98 34.22 -30.63
CA GLU A 511 66.75 33.46 -30.91
C GLU A 511 66.66 32.13 -30.12
N ILE A 512 67.79 31.49 -29.80
CA ILE A 512 67.82 30.26 -28.99
C ILE A 512 67.44 30.55 -27.52
N LEU A 513 67.77 31.75 -26.99
CA LEU A 513 67.33 32.15 -25.65
C LEU A 513 65.83 32.41 -25.62
N GLU A 514 65.30 33.06 -26.66
CA GLU A 514 63.87 33.28 -26.84
C GLU A 514 63.11 31.95 -26.96
N LEU A 515 63.65 31.00 -27.72
CA LEU A 515 63.10 29.64 -27.83
C LEU A 515 63.16 28.89 -26.49
N LYS A 516 64.29 28.92 -25.77
CA LYS A 516 64.41 28.38 -24.40
C LYS A 516 63.36 28.98 -23.48
N SER A 517 63.22 30.30 -23.49
CA SER A 517 62.26 31.02 -22.65
C SER A 517 60.83 30.63 -23.01
N THR A 518 60.50 30.55 -24.30
CA THR A 518 59.16 30.19 -24.78
C THR A 518 58.80 28.76 -24.41
N VAL A 519 59.70 27.81 -24.67
CA VAL A 519 59.49 26.40 -24.31
C VAL A 519 59.41 26.23 -22.80
N ASN A 520 60.32 26.82 -22.01
CA ASN A 520 60.25 26.74 -20.55
C ASN A 520 58.97 27.40 -19.99
N THR A 521 58.55 28.54 -20.55
CA THR A 521 57.30 29.21 -20.16
C THR A 521 56.09 28.33 -20.49
N MET A 522 56.11 27.64 -21.63
CA MET A 522 55.06 26.68 -21.99
C MET A 522 55.06 25.46 -21.05
N VAL A 523 56.21 24.92 -20.68
CA VAL A 523 56.32 23.85 -19.67
C VAL A 523 55.82 24.34 -18.31
N ASP A 524 56.16 25.55 -17.91
CA ASP A 524 55.69 26.16 -16.66
C ASP A 524 54.17 26.36 -16.66
N GLN A 525 53.60 26.80 -17.77
CA GLN A 525 52.14 26.95 -17.94
C GLN A 525 51.43 25.59 -17.94
N LEU A 526 51.99 24.58 -18.61
CA LEU A 526 51.45 23.23 -18.63
C LEU A 526 51.53 22.55 -17.26
N SER A 527 52.67 22.64 -16.57
CA SER A 527 52.86 22.07 -15.24
C SER A 527 51.91 22.72 -14.25
N SER A 528 51.86 24.06 -14.22
CA SER A 528 50.96 24.78 -13.32
C SER A 528 49.49 24.49 -13.60
N PHE A 529 49.07 24.36 -14.86
CA PHE A 529 47.72 23.94 -15.20
C PHE A 529 47.43 22.49 -14.80
N ALA A 530 48.33 21.55 -15.09
CA ALA A 530 48.16 20.14 -14.76
C ALA A 530 48.10 19.91 -13.24
N ASP A 531 48.98 20.55 -12.47
CA ASP A 531 48.99 20.52 -11.01
C ASP A 531 47.67 21.07 -10.46
N GLU A 532 47.19 22.17 -11.03
CA GLU A 532 46.00 22.85 -10.54
C GLU A 532 44.71 22.08 -10.90
N VAL A 533 44.61 21.52 -12.10
CA VAL A 533 43.49 20.64 -12.47
C VAL A 533 43.49 19.38 -11.61
N THR A 534 44.66 18.77 -11.38
CA THR A 534 44.77 17.58 -10.52
C THR A 534 44.38 17.91 -9.07
N ARG A 535 44.80 19.07 -8.57
CA ARG A 535 44.46 19.55 -7.23
C ARG A 535 42.97 19.81 -7.09
N VAL A 536 42.36 20.55 -8.01
CA VAL A 536 40.91 20.88 -7.97
C VAL A 536 40.05 19.64 -8.20
N ALA A 537 40.44 18.76 -9.12
CA ALA A 537 39.76 17.48 -9.33
C ALA A 537 39.81 16.60 -8.08
N ARG A 538 40.94 16.58 -7.36
CA ARG A 538 41.05 15.86 -6.09
C ARG A 538 40.26 16.54 -4.97
N GLU A 539 40.42 17.84 -4.77
CA GLU A 539 39.76 18.56 -3.67
C GLU A 539 38.23 18.57 -3.82
N VAL A 540 37.73 18.90 -5.01
CA VAL A 540 36.29 19.05 -5.25
C VAL A 540 35.64 17.72 -5.65
N GLY A 541 36.35 16.90 -6.43
CA GLY A 541 35.81 15.64 -6.96
C GLY A 541 35.93 14.43 -6.04
N THR A 542 37.03 14.26 -5.29
CA THR A 542 37.24 13.06 -4.46
C THR A 542 37.29 13.33 -2.95
N GLU A 543 37.86 14.45 -2.50
CA GLU A 543 37.98 14.77 -1.07
C GLU A 543 36.77 15.53 -0.50
N GLY A 544 35.89 16.05 -1.35
CA GLY A 544 34.71 16.81 -0.92
C GLY A 544 35.01 18.15 -0.25
N LYS A 545 36.22 18.71 -0.45
CA LYS A 545 36.61 20.06 0.00
C LYS A 545 36.06 21.11 -0.96
N LEU A 546 34.85 21.59 -0.66
CA LEU A 546 34.10 22.49 -1.53
C LEU A 546 34.64 23.94 -1.47
N GLY A 547 34.91 24.54 -2.65
CA GLY A 547 35.40 25.92 -2.80
C GLY A 547 36.78 26.08 -3.47
N GLY A 548 37.44 24.98 -3.83
CA GLY A 548 38.69 25.04 -4.58
C GLY A 548 38.48 25.57 -6.00
N GLN A 549 39.18 26.65 -6.36
CA GLN A 549 39.25 27.18 -7.72
C GLN A 549 40.64 26.96 -8.29
N ALA A 550 40.72 26.67 -9.59
CA ALA A 550 41.92 26.61 -10.36
C ALA A 550 42.42 28.02 -10.68
N GLN A 551 43.60 28.39 -10.18
CA GLN A 551 44.20 29.70 -10.41
C GLN A 551 45.55 29.57 -11.13
N VAL A 552 45.50 29.55 -12.46
CA VAL A 552 46.69 29.44 -13.31
C VAL A 552 47.10 30.83 -13.82
N ARG A 553 48.29 31.31 -13.47
CA ARG A 553 48.78 32.65 -13.86
C ARG A 553 49.24 32.68 -15.31
N GLY A 554 48.86 33.73 -16.04
CA GLY A 554 49.39 34.02 -17.39
C GLY A 554 48.73 33.24 -18.53
N VAL A 555 47.59 32.60 -18.30
CA VAL A 555 46.87 31.82 -19.32
C VAL A 555 46.04 32.69 -20.26
N ALA A 556 46.08 32.36 -21.56
CA ALA A 556 45.33 33.02 -22.62
C ALA A 556 44.85 32.02 -23.67
N GLY A 557 43.82 32.41 -24.45
CA GLY A 557 43.19 31.52 -25.43
C GLY A 557 42.57 30.30 -24.76
N THR A 558 42.77 29.12 -25.36
CA THR A 558 42.21 27.84 -24.89
C THR A 558 42.56 27.50 -23.45
N TRP A 559 43.71 27.94 -22.92
CA TRP A 559 44.10 27.71 -21.52
C TRP A 559 43.22 28.47 -20.52
N ARG A 560 42.78 29.67 -20.89
CA ARG A 560 41.85 30.44 -20.06
C ARG A 560 40.48 29.79 -20.10
N ASP A 561 40.00 29.43 -21.29
CA ASP A 561 38.70 28.77 -21.47
C ASP A 561 38.64 27.45 -20.69
N LEU A 562 39.71 26.65 -20.70
CA LEU A 562 39.80 25.42 -19.91
C LEU A 562 39.83 25.69 -18.39
N THR A 563 40.58 26.69 -17.94
CA THR A 563 40.62 27.09 -16.51
C THR A 563 39.25 27.58 -16.04
N ASP A 564 38.57 28.40 -16.85
CA ASP A 564 37.24 28.94 -16.57
C ASP A 564 36.18 27.84 -16.55
N ASN A 565 36.28 26.85 -17.44
CA ASN A 565 35.41 25.67 -17.45
C ASN A 565 35.61 24.79 -16.19
N VAL A 566 36.86 24.52 -15.78
CA VAL A 566 37.16 23.79 -14.54
C VAL A 566 36.65 24.55 -13.33
N ASN A 567 36.81 25.87 -13.29
CA ASN A 567 36.29 26.73 -12.23
C ASN A 567 34.77 26.77 -12.18
N SER A 568 34.12 26.85 -13.34
CA SER A 568 32.66 26.84 -13.44
C SER A 568 32.09 25.51 -12.96
N MET A 569 32.73 24.40 -13.34
CA MET A 569 32.38 23.07 -12.86
C MET A 569 32.57 22.95 -11.34
N ALA A 570 33.72 23.37 -10.81
CA ALA A 570 34.02 23.31 -9.39
C ALA A 570 33.08 24.19 -8.55
N SER A 571 32.74 25.39 -9.05
CA SER A 571 31.79 26.31 -8.43
C SER A 571 30.37 25.73 -8.43
N ASN A 572 29.92 25.17 -9.55
CA ASN A 572 28.59 24.55 -9.66
C ASN A 572 28.46 23.35 -8.72
N LEU A 573 29.43 22.42 -8.72
CA LEU A 573 29.47 21.29 -7.80
C LEU A 573 29.53 21.75 -6.34
N THR A 574 30.36 22.74 -6.03
CA THR A 574 30.49 23.32 -4.69
C THR A 574 29.17 23.90 -4.20
N ALA A 575 28.52 24.74 -5.02
CA ALA A 575 27.26 25.38 -4.65
C ALA A 575 26.14 24.34 -4.49
N GLN A 576 26.05 23.39 -5.43
CA GLN A 576 25.05 22.32 -5.41
C GLN A 576 25.20 21.42 -4.18
N VAL A 577 26.38 20.83 -3.95
CA VAL A 577 26.61 19.89 -2.84
C VAL A 577 26.51 20.60 -1.49
N ARG A 578 27.02 21.84 -1.36
CA ARG A 578 26.93 22.61 -0.11
C ARG A 578 25.48 22.94 0.24
N ASN A 579 24.67 23.35 -0.73
CA ASN A 579 23.26 23.69 -0.50
C ASN A 579 22.45 22.43 -0.15
N ILE A 580 22.69 21.30 -0.83
CA ILE A 580 22.11 19.99 -0.47
C ILE A 580 22.49 19.64 0.98
N ALA A 581 23.77 19.70 1.35
CA ALA A 581 24.22 19.37 2.70
C ALA A 581 23.61 20.28 3.77
N GLN A 582 23.47 21.59 3.49
CA GLN A 582 22.81 22.54 4.39
C GLN A 582 21.33 22.19 4.59
N VAL A 583 20.60 21.93 3.51
CA VAL A 583 19.18 21.56 3.56
C VAL A 583 19.01 20.22 4.26
N SER A 584 19.81 19.19 3.94
CA SER A 584 19.78 17.91 4.65
C SER A 584 20.09 18.06 6.14
N THR A 585 21.01 18.96 6.52
CA THR A 585 21.30 19.26 7.93
C THR A 585 20.13 19.97 8.61
N ALA A 586 19.47 20.90 7.91
CA ALA A 586 18.28 21.59 8.41
C ALA A 586 17.13 20.61 8.64
N VAL A 587 16.86 19.74 7.67
CA VAL A 587 15.88 18.65 7.76
C VAL A 587 16.19 17.72 8.93
N ALA A 588 17.44 17.31 9.11
CA ALA A 588 17.86 16.47 10.22
C ALA A 588 17.69 17.16 11.60
N LYS A 589 17.77 18.49 11.65
CA LYS A 589 17.50 19.30 12.85
C LYS A 589 16.01 19.64 13.03
N GLY A 590 15.15 19.21 12.11
CA GLY A 590 13.71 19.47 12.14
C GLY A 590 13.28 20.81 11.53
N ASP A 591 14.17 21.56 10.88
CA ASP A 591 13.81 22.75 10.10
C ASP A 591 13.44 22.35 8.68
N LEU A 592 12.13 22.17 8.46
CA LEU A 592 11.54 21.74 7.19
C LEU A 592 11.19 22.92 6.27
N SER A 593 11.59 24.16 6.62
CA SER A 593 11.36 25.35 5.79
C SER A 593 12.43 25.53 4.71
N GLN A 594 13.59 24.90 4.87
CA GLN A 594 14.75 25.05 3.98
C GLN A 594 14.62 24.14 2.75
N LYS A 595 14.80 24.71 1.56
CA LYS A 595 14.79 23.96 0.29
C LYS A 595 16.07 24.19 -0.49
N ILE A 596 16.41 23.23 -1.35
CA ILE A 596 17.50 23.39 -2.29
C ILE A 596 17.04 24.34 -3.39
N THR A 597 17.72 25.49 -3.52
CA THR A 597 17.33 26.56 -4.46
C THR A 597 18.29 26.72 -5.63
N VAL A 598 19.53 26.24 -5.48
CA VAL A 598 20.58 26.29 -6.51
C VAL A 598 20.17 25.63 -7.83
N ASP A 599 20.60 26.20 -8.95
CA ASP A 599 20.33 25.67 -10.29
C ASP A 599 21.13 24.39 -10.54
N ALA A 600 20.42 23.36 -11.00
CA ALA A 600 20.94 22.01 -11.18
C ALA A 600 20.42 21.41 -12.48
N GLN A 601 21.22 20.51 -13.06
CA GLN A 601 20.88 19.79 -14.30
C GLN A 601 21.25 18.31 -14.12
N GLY A 602 20.60 17.43 -14.89
CA GLY A 602 20.82 15.98 -14.84
C GLY A 602 20.48 15.37 -13.48
N GLU A 603 21.31 14.43 -13.01
CA GLU A 603 21.09 13.68 -11.75
C GLU A 603 21.04 14.58 -10.51
N ILE A 604 21.75 15.71 -10.49
CA ILE A 604 21.70 16.66 -9.37
C ILE A 604 20.35 17.38 -9.32
N LEU A 605 19.70 17.63 -10.47
CA LEU A 605 18.35 18.20 -10.50
C LEU A 605 17.32 17.21 -9.97
N GLU A 606 17.46 15.94 -10.34
CA GLU A 606 16.63 14.87 -9.81
C GLU A 606 16.80 14.75 -8.30
N LEU A 607 18.04 14.75 -7.80
CA LEU A 607 18.33 14.75 -6.36
C LEU A 607 17.74 15.97 -5.64
N LYS A 608 17.88 17.18 -6.21
CA LYS A 608 17.23 18.41 -5.71
C LYS A 608 15.71 18.23 -5.63
N SER A 609 15.09 17.71 -6.68
CA SER A 609 13.65 17.48 -6.74
C SER A 609 13.19 16.47 -5.70
N THR A 610 13.90 15.35 -5.56
CA THR A 610 13.61 14.31 -4.57
C THR A 610 13.75 14.82 -3.15
N VAL A 611 14.83 15.54 -2.84
CA VAL A 611 15.04 16.11 -1.51
C VAL A 611 13.99 17.20 -1.22
N ASN A 612 13.69 18.09 -2.17
CA ASN A 612 12.65 19.12 -1.97
C ASN A 612 11.25 18.50 -1.82
N THR A 613 10.93 17.46 -2.57
CA THR A 613 9.67 16.71 -2.44
C THR A 613 9.59 16.02 -1.08
N MET A 614 10.69 15.44 -0.60
CA MET A 614 10.77 14.87 0.75
C MET A 614 10.54 15.94 1.83
N VAL A 615 11.17 17.12 1.69
CA VAL A 615 10.97 18.27 2.60
C VAL A 615 9.49 18.68 2.60
N ASP A 616 8.85 18.77 1.43
CA ASP A 616 7.43 19.11 1.31
C ASP A 616 6.52 18.07 1.97
N GLN A 617 6.80 16.77 1.75
CA GLN A 617 6.05 15.69 2.38
C GLN A 617 6.22 15.69 3.90
N LEU A 618 7.44 15.90 4.40
CA LEU A 618 7.75 15.99 5.83
C LEU A 618 7.06 17.19 6.48
N SER A 619 7.12 18.37 5.84
CA SER A 619 6.48 19.58 6.36
C SER A 619 4.97 19.39 6.43
N SER A 620 4.35 18.91 5.34
CA SER A 620 2.91 18.67 5.33
C SER A 620 2.49 17.61 6.34
N PHE A 621 3.29 16.56 6.55
CA PHE A 621 3.02 15.56 7.58
C PHE A 621 3.15 16.13 8.99
N ALA A 622 4.21 16.89 9.27
CA ALA A 622 4.44 17.50 10.57
C ALA A 622 3.34 18.51 10.95
N ASP A 623 2.93 19.36 10.01
CA ASP A 623 1.83 20.30 10.19
C ASP A 623 0.53 19.56 10.53
N GLU A 624 0.25 18.49 9.80
CA GLU A 624 -0.99 17.74 9.94
C GLU A 624 -1.05 16.92 11.23
N VAL A 625 0.05 16.27 11.62
CA VAL A 625 0.16 15.59 12.92
C VAL A 625 0.03 16.59 14.05
N THR A 626 0.67 17.76 13.95
CA THR A 626 0.54 18.81 14.97
C THR A 626 -0.89 19.32 15.08
N ARG A 627 -1.57 19.52 13.93
CA ARG A 627 -2.96 19.95 13.88
C ARG A 627 -3.90 18.92 14.50
N VAL A 628 -3.79 17.66 14.12
CA VAL A 628 -4.66 16.56 14.62
C VAL A 628 -4.39 16.29 16.10
N ALA A 629 -3.12 16.26 16.53
CA ALA A 629 -2.76 16.13 17.93
C ALA A 629 -3.36 17.27 18.78
N ARG A 630 -3.35 18.49 18.25
CA ARG A 630 -3.96 19.65 18.91
C ARG A 630 -5.49 19.55 18.95
N GLU A 631 -6.14 19.31 17.81
CA GLU A 631 -7.60 19.24 17.71
C GLU A 631 -8.20 18.10 18.52
N VAL A 632 -7.68 16.88 18.37
CA VAL A 632 -8.21 15.68 19.01
C VAL A 632 -7.67 15.51 20.43
N GLY A 633 -6.39 15.80 20.65
CA GLY A 633 -5.72 15.59 21.93
C GLY A 633 -5.90 16.73 22.94
N THR A 634 -5.91 17.99 22.50
CA THR A 634 -5.96 19.15 23.42
C THR A 634 -7.24 19.98 23.36
N GLU A 635 -7.81 20.20 22.17
CA GLU A 635 -9.02 21.03 22.01
C GLU A 635 -10.32 20.24 22.16
N GLY A 636 -10.26 18.90 22.17
CA GLY A 636 -11.45 18.04 22.27
C GLY A 636 -12.39 18.12 21.05
N LYS A 637 -11.92 18.63 19.91
CA LYS A 637 -12.66 18.65 18.64
C LYS A 637 -12.56 17.29 17.97
N LEU A 638 -13.54 16.44 18.27
CA LEU A 638 -13.58 15.05 17.81
C LEU A 638 -13.95 14.95 16.32
N GLY A 639 -13.13 14.24 15.54
CA GLY A 639 -13.35 13.97 14.11
C GLY A 639 -12.28 14.52 13.15
N GLY A 640 -11.24 15.20 13.66
CA GLY A 640 -10.11 15.62 12.84
C GLY A 640 -9.29 14.43 12.35
N GLN A 641 -9.10 14.34 11.03
CA GLN A 641 -8.24 13.35 10.37
C GLN A 641 -7.06 14.05 9.70
N ALA A 642 -5.91 13.39 9.73
CA ALA A 642 -4.70 13.77 9.03
C ALA A 642 -4.82 13.43 7.54
N GLN A 643 -4.75 14.43 6.68
CA GLN A 643 -4.73 14.26 5.22
C GLN A 643 -3.44 14.84 4.62
N VAL A 644 -2.45 13.97 4.44
CA VAL A 644 -1.16 14.35 3.85
C VAL A 644 -1.14 13.92 2.38
N LYS A 645 -0.90 14.86 1.45
CA LYS A 645 -0.93 14.58 0.01
C LYS A 645 0.38 13.93 -0.44
N GLY A 646 0.26 12.95 -1.35
CA GLY A 646 1.41 12.35 -2.04
C GLY A 646 2.27 11.40 -1.19
N VAL A 647 1.77 10.93 -0.05
CA VAL A 647 2.51 9.99 0.83
C VAL A 647 2.32 8.53 0.42
N SER A 648 3.41 7.76 0.50
CA SER A 648 3.45 6.32 0.20
C SER A 648 4.42 5.60 1.14
N GLY A 649 4.28 4.28 1.26
CA GLY A 649 5.05 3.46 2.20
C GLY A 649 4.80 3.87 3.65
N THR A 650 5.86 3.94 4.45
CA THR A 650 5.80 4.23 5.90
C THR A 650 5.10 5.55 6.24
N TRP A 651 5.13 6.55 5.35
CA TRP A 651 4.41 7.82 5.56
C TRP A 651 2.90 7.67 5.52
N ARG A 652 2.41 6.79 4.65
CA ARG A 652 0.98 6.45 4.61
C ARG A 652 0.60 5.67 5.87
N ASP A 653 1.40 4.67 6.22
CA ASP A 653 1.14 3.85 7.42
C ASP A 653 1.12 4.71 8.69
N LEU A 654 2.02 5.70 8.81
CA LEU A 654 2.03 6.64 9.93
C LEU A 654 0.80 7.56 9.93
N THR A 655 0.39 8.06 8.75
CA THR A 655 -0.82 8.88 8.61
C THR A 655 -2.06 8.07 8.99
N ASP A 656 -2.14 6.82 8.53
CA ASP A 656 -3.23 5.89 8.83
C ASP A 656 -3.26 5.54 10.32
N ASN A 657 -2.10 5.30 10.94
CA ASN A 657 -2.02 5.07 12.39
C ASN A 657 -2.49 6.28 13.21
N VAL A 658 -2.10 7.51 12.83
CA VAL A 658 -2.59 8.74 13.47
C VAL A 658 -4.10 8.89 13.27
N ASN A 659 -4.62 8.56 12.09
CA ASN A 659 -6.05 8.58 11.81
C ASN A 659 -6.84 7.52 12.58
N SER A 660 -6.31 6.29 12.67
CA SER A 660 -6.90 5.20 13.46
C SER A 660 -6.93 5.59 14.94
N MET A 661 -5.85 6.17 15.46
CA MET A 661 -5.80 6.67 16.83
C MET A 661 -6.84 7.77 17.07
N ALA A 662 -6.90 8.79 16.19
CA ALA A 662 -7.85 9.89 16.28
C ALA A 662 -9.31 9.42 16.18
N SER A 663 -9.59 8.46 15.30
CA SER A 663 -10.90 7.84 15.13
C SER A 663 -11.32 7.02 16.35
N ASN A 664 -10.41 6.20 16.89
CA ASN A 664 -10.66 5.40 18.08
C ASN A 664 -10.96 6.30 19.28
N LEU A 665 -10.13 7.32 19.54
CA LEU A 665 -10.37 8.31 20.60
C LEU A 665 -11.69 9.07 20.38
N THR A 666 -11.96 9.50 19.15
CA THR A 666 -13.21 10.18 18.80
C THR A 666 -14.44 9.32 19.08
N SER A 667 -14.44 8.07 18.61
CA SER A 667 -15.54 7.14 18.80
C SER A 667 -15.74 6.80 20.28
N GLN A 668 -14.64 6.52 20.99
CA GLN A 668 -14.66 6.20 22.41
C GLN A 668 -15.22 7.34 23.26
N VAL A 669 -14.64 8.54 23.14
CA VAL A 669 -15.06 9.71 23.93
C VAL A 669 -16.48 10.13 23.59
N ARG A 670 -16.87 10.12 22.30
CA ARG A 670 -18.22 10.49 21.87
C ARG A 670 -19.27 9.50 22.39
N ASN A 671 -18.98 8.20 22.40
CA ASN A 671 -19.90 7.19 22.92
C ASN A 671 -20.05 7.30 24.45
N ILE A 672 -18.94 7.49 25.18
CA ILE A 672 -18.95 7.77 26.62
C ILE A 672 -19.81 9.01 26.92
N ALA A 673 -19.61 10.10 26.19
CA ALA A 673 -20.38 11.34 26.37
C ALA A 673 -21.88 11.12 26.09
N SER A 674 -22.22 10.37 25.03
CA SER A 674 -23.61 10.05 24.68
C SER A 674 -24.28 9.24 25.79
N VAL A 675 -23.64 8.17 26.27
CA VAL A 675 -24.19 7.31 27.32
C VAL A 675 -24.30 8.08 28.64
N THR A 676 -23.29 8.86 29.00
CA THR A 676 -23.34 9.70 30.22
C THR A 676 -24.47 10.74 30.13
N THR A 677 -24.72 11.29 28.93
CA THR A 677 -25.85 12.19 28.70
C THR A 677 -27.19 11.47 28.78
N ALA A 678 -27.29 10.24 28.28
CA ALA A 678 -28.49 9.40 28.38
C ALA A 678 -28.80 9.07 29.84
N VAL A 679 -27.80 8.66 30.61
CA VAL A 679 -27.90 8.43 32.06
C VAL A 679 -28.37 9.69 32.79
N ALA A 680 -27.80 10.86 32.47
CA ALA A 680 -28.21 12.12 33.08
C ALA A 680 -29.66 12.51 32.73
N LYS A 681 -30.20 12.06 31.59
CA LYS A 681 -31.60 12.24 31.18
C LYS A 681 -32.53 11.14 31.70
N GLY A 682 -32.01 10.15 32.42
CA GLY A 682 -32.79 9.03 32.97
C GLY A 682 -33.01 7.85 32.01
N ASP A 683 -32.35 7.83 30.85
CA ASP A 683 -32.33 6.68 29.93
C ASP A 683 -31.19 5.73 30.34
N LEU A 684 -31.53 4.74 31.17
CA LEU A 684 -30.58 3.76 31.72
C LEU A 684 -30.44 2.50 30.84
N GLY A 685 -31.05 2.49 29.65
CA GLY A 685 -30.92 1.38 28.69
C GLY A 685 -29.67 1.48 27.81
N GLN A 686 -29.05 2.66 27.73
CA GLN A 686 -27.88 2.89 26.89
C GLN A 686 -26.57 2.50 27.58
N LYS A 687 -25.76 1.70 26.89
CA LYS A 687 -24.43 1.28 27.35
C LYS A 687 -23.37 1.69 26.37
N ILE A 688 -22.15 1.85 26.87
CA ILE A 688 -20.97 2.06 26.03
C ILE A 688 -20.64 0.73 25.37
N THR A 689 -20.70 0.67 24.03
CA THR A 689 -20.49 -0.56 23.24
C THR A 689 -19.19 -0.57 22.45
N VAL A 690 -18.61 0.60 22.19
CA VAL A 690 -17.36 0.78 21.45
C VAL A 690 -16.21 -0.04 22.02
N ASP A 691 -15.35 -0.56 21.13
CA ASP A 691 -14.18 -1.33 21.52
C ASP A 691 -13.12 -0.41 22.16
N ALA A 692 -12.62 -0.82 23.32
CA ALA A 692 -11.77 -0.01 24.17
C ALA A 692 -10.71 -0.89 24.83
N GLN A 693 -9.52 -0.33 25.03
CA GLN A 693 -8.39 -1.01 25.64
C GLN A 693 -7.76 -0.10 26.71
N GLY A 694 -7.05 -0.70 27.67
CA GLY A 694 -6.39 0.02 28.76
C GLY A 694 -7.36 0.81 29.65
N GLU A 695 -6.98 2.02 30.03
CA GLU A 695 -7.75 2.89 30.92
C GLU A 695 -9.15 3.23 30.38
N ILE A 696 -9.33 3.32 29.06
CA ILE A 696 -10.64 3.58 28.44
C ILE A 696 -11.58 2.37 28.60
N LEU A 697 -11.05 1.15 28.61
CA LEU A 697 -11.85 -0.05 28.88
C LEU A 697 -12.31 -0.08 30.34
N GLU A 698 -11.43 0.26 31.28
CA GLU A 698 -11.79 0.39 32.70
C GLU A 698 -12.88 1.44 32.90
N LEU A 699 -12.75 2.59 32.23
CA LEU A 699 -13.76 3.65 32.26
C LEU A 699 -15.10 3.16 31.67
N LYS A 700 -15.08 2.51 30.50
CA LYS A 700 -16.26 1.87 29.88
C LYS A 700 -16.93 0.90 30.85
N ASN A 701 -16.17 -0.01 31.46
CA ASN A 701 -16.69 -1.02 32.38
C ASN A 701 -17.25 -0.37 33.64
N THR A 702 -16.59 0.65 34.19
CA THR A 702 -17.05 1.39 35.37
C THR A 702 -18.37 2.10 35.08
N ILE A 703 -18.47 2.82 33.95
CA ILE A 703 -19.71 3.50 33.55
C ILE A 703 -20.81 2.48 33.25
N ASN A 704 -20.54 1.40 32.52
CA ASN A 704 -21.55 0.38 32.25
C ASN A 704 -22.03 -0.32 33.53
N THR A 705 -21.14 -0.61 34.48
CA THR A 705 -21.51 -1.16 35.79
C THR A 705 -22.36 -0.17 36.58
N MET A 706 -22.04 1.13 36.52
CA MET A 706 -22.86 2.18 37.11
C MET A 706 -24.26 2.24 36.47
N VAL A 707 -24.35 2.17 35.14
CA VAL A 707 -25.63 2.10 34.40
C VAL A 707 -26.45 0.89 34.86
N ASP A 708 -25.83 -0.28 34.98
CA ASP A 708 -26.49 -1.51 35.44
C ASP A 708 -27.01 -1.39 36.87
N GLN A 709 -26.20 -0.83 37.78
CA GLN A 709 -26.59 -0.59 39.16
C GLN A 709 -27.76 0.41 39.25
N LEU A 710 -27.70 1.49 38.45
CA LEU A 710 -28.77 2.49 38.39
C LEU A 710 -30.06 1.90 37.83
N SER A 711 -30.00 1.13 36.74
CA SER A 711 -31.17 0.51 36.13
C SER A 711 -31.83 -0.48 37.10
N SER A 712 -31.03 -1.37 37.70
CA SER A 712 -31.54 -2.35 38.66
C SER A 712 -32.14 -1.68 39.90
N PHE A 713 -31.55 -0.59 40.39
CA PHE A 713 -32.12 0.17 41.50
C PHE A 713 -33.43 0.87 41.10
N ALA A 714 -33.47 1.51 39.92
CA ALA A 714 -34.66 2.20 39.43
C ALA A 714 -35.84 1.24 39.20
N ASP A 715 -35.59 0.06 38.60
CA ASP A 715 -36.58 -0.98 38.41
C ASP A 715 -37.15 -1.47 39.74
N GLU A 716 -36.27 -1.69 40.72
CA GLU A 716 -36.64 -2.24 42.01
C GLU A 716 -37.41 -1.24 42.87
N VAL A 717 -37.00 0.03 42.86
CA VAL A 717 -37.76 1.11 43.52
C VAL A 717 -39.12 1.28 42.85
N THR A 718 -39.18 1.26 41.51
CA THR A 718 -40.45 1.37 40.77
C THR A 718 -41.36 0.19 41.08
N ARG A 719 -40.83 -1.03 41.16
CA ARG A 719 -41.57 -2.24 41.51
C ARG A 719 -42.12 -2.17 42.94
N VAL A 720 -41.30 -1.83 43.93
CA VAL A 720 -41.74 -1.73 45.33
C VAL A 720 -42.73 -0.60 45.53
N ALA A 721 -42.50 0.57 44.91
CA ALA A 721 -43.45 1.67 44.93
C ALA A 721 -44.80 1.28 44.31
N ARG A 722 -44.79 0.49 43.23
CA ARG A 722 -46.01 -0.02 42.60
C ARG A 722 -46.72 -1.04 43.48
N GLU A 723 -46.01 -2.07 43.96
CA GLU A 723 -46.57 -3.15 44.78
C GLU A 723 -47.14 -2.65 46.11
N VAL A 724 -46.35 -1.86 46.86
CA VAL A 724 -46.71 -1.40 48.20
C VAL A 724 -47.58 -0.15 48.16
N GLY A 725 -47.31 0.77 47.22
CA GLY A 725 -48.00 2.07 47.13
C GLY A 725 -49.30 2.04 46.32
N THR A 726 -49.34 1.34 45.19
CA THR A 726 -50.51 1.38 44.27
C THR A 726 -51.33 0.09 44.20
N GLU A 727 -50.68 -1.08 44.25
CA GLU A 727 -51.37 -2.38 44.14
C GLU A 727 -51.82 -2.94 45.49
N GLY A 728 -51.40 -2.34 46.61
CA GLY A 728 -51.75 -2.79 47.96
C GLY A 728 -51.20 -4.17 48.33
N LYS A 729 -50.21 -4.68 47.60
CA LYS A 729 -49.52 -5.95 47.89
C LYS A 729 -48.48 -5.71 48.98
N LEU A 730 -48.88 -5.97 50.22
CA LEU A 730 -48.04 -5.77 51.40
C LEU A 730 -46.94 -6.85 51.48
N GLY A 731 -45.71 -6.45 51.78
CA GLY A 731 -44.55 -7.34 51.97
C GLY A 731 -43.49 -7.34 50.86
N GLY A 732 -43.67 -6.55 49.79
CA GLY A 732 -42.65 -6.37 48.76
C GLY A 732 -41.41 -5.64 49.31
N GLN A 733 -40.22 -6.23 49.13
CA GLN A 733 -38.93 -5.63 49.47
C GLN A 733 -38.07 -5.48 48.23
N ALA A 734 -37.31 -4.39 48.18
CA ALA A 734 -36.30 -4.10 47.18
C ALA A 734 -35.02 -4.90 47.47
N GLN A 735 -34.57 -5.72 46.53
CA GLN A 735 -33.32 -6.46 46.59
C GLN A 735 -32.45 -6.16 45.37
N VAL A 736 -31.60 -5.14 45.50
CA VAL A 736 -30.62 -4.78 44.48
C VAL A 736 -29.29 -5.46 44.79
N ARG A 737 -28.75 -6.26 43.86
CA ARG A 737 -27.47 -6.98 44.05
C ARG A 737 -26.28 -6.06 43.73
N GLY A 738 -25.21 -6.15 44.51
CA GLY A 738 -23.94 -5.47 44.21
C GLY A 738 -23.90 -3.97 44.54
N VAL A 739 -24.87 -3.45 45.29
CA VAL A 739 -24.89 -2.04 45.74
C VAL A 739 -24.13 -1.84 47.04
N SER A 740 -23.40 -0.73 47.15
CA SER A 740 -22.63 -0.33 48.33
C SER A 740 -22.75 1.18 48.56
N GLY A 741 -22.33 1.66 49.73
CA GLY A 741 -22.47 3.09 50.10
C GLY A 741 -23.92 3.57 50.10
N THR A 742 -24.16 4.74 49.53
CA THR A 742 -25.47 5.41 49.51
C THR A 742 -26.58 4.58 48.84
N TRP A 743 -26.25 3.75 47.85
CA TRP A 743 -27.23 2.88 47.18
C TRP A 743 -27.81 1.79 48.09
N ARG A 744 -26.97 1.25 48.97
CA ARG A 744 -27.40 0.29 50.00
C ARG A 744 -28.29 0.99 51.02
N ASP A 745 -27.89 2.17 51.48
CA ASP A 745 -28.64 2.94 52.47
C ASP A 745 -30.02 3.37 51.91
N LEU A 746 -30.10 3.77 50.64
CA LEU A 746 -31.38 4.09 49.97
C LEU A 746 -32.29 2.85 49.82
N THR A 747 -31.72 1.70 49.42
CA THR A 747 -32.48 0.44 49.32
C THR A 747 -33.03 0.02 50.69
N GLU A 748 -32.23 0.18 51.75
CA GLU A 748 -32.62 -0.10 53.13
C GLU A 748 -33.72 0.85 53.61
N ASN A 749 -33.62 2.15 53.31
CA ASN A 749 -34.67 3.13 53.62
C ASN A 749 -35.99 2.81 52.92
N VAL A 750 -35.97 2.44 51.62
CA VAL A 750 -37.17 2.02 50.87
C VAL A 750 -37.77 0.75 51.49
N ASN A 751 -36.94 -0.22 51.87
CA ASN A 751 -37.38 -1.44 52.55
C ASN A 751 -37.96 -1.17 53.93
N GLN A 752 -37.37 -0.26 54.70
CA GLN A 752 -37.86 0.12 56.01
C GLN A 752 -39.23 0.81 55.92
N LEU A 753 -39.41 1.69 54.92
CA LEU A 753 -40.71 2.30 54.60
C LEU A 753 -41.74 1.23 54.23
N ALA A 754 -41.42 0.36 53.29
CA ALA A 754 -42.31 -0.72 52.84
C ALA A 754 -42.71 -1.67 53.97
N SER A 755 -41.77 -2.03 54.84
CA SER A 755 -41.98 -2.89 56.01
C SER A 755 -42.87 -2.22 57.07
N THR A 756 -42.62 -0.93 57.35
CA THR A 756 -43.40 -0.15 58.31
C THR A 756 -44.85 -0.01 57.85
N LEU A 757 -45.07 0.35 56.58
CA LEU A 757 -46.39 0.44 55.96
C LEU A 757 -47.12 -0.91 55.94
N THR A 758 -46.41 -1.98 55.54
CA THR A 758 -46.94 -3.36 55.52
C THR A 758 -47.43 -3.78 56.90
N THR A 759 -46.63 -3.54 57.94
CA THR A 759 -46.97 -3.94 59.32
C THR A 759 -48.19 -3.17 59.83
N GLN A 760 -48.24 -1.86 59.56
CA GLN A 760 -49.35 -0.99 59.98
C GLN A 760 -50.66 -1.34 59.26
N LEU A 761 -50.67 -1.43 57.93
CA LEU A 761 -51.87 -1.73 57.15
C LEU A 761 -52.41 -3.15 57.40
N ARG A 762 -51.52 -4.13 57.60
CA ARG A 762 -51.93 -5.51 57.92
C ARG A 762 -52.61 -5.60 59.28
N ALA A 763 -52.08 -4.88 60.29
CA ALA A 763 -52.71 -4.82 61.61
C ALA A 763 -54.10 -4.15 61.56
N ILE A 764 -54.24 -3.07 60.79
CA ILE A 764 -55.53 -2.42 60.56
C ILE A 764 -56.52 -3.38 59.87
N SER A 765 -56.10 -4.08 58.82
CA SER A 765 -56.94 -5.03 58.08
C SER A 765 -57.41 -6.22 58.94
N GLN A 766 -56.51 -6.79 59.75
CA GLN A 766 -56.85 -7.89 60.66
C GLN A 766 -57.91 -7.48 61.68
N VAL A 767 -57.72 -6.33 62.33
CA VAL A 767 -58.68 -5.82 63.30
C VAL A 767 -59.99 -5.44 62.61
N SER A 768 -59.96 -4.77 61.45
CA SER A 768 -61.17 -4.45 60.69
C SER A 768 -61.96 -5.70 60.28
N THR A 769 -61.28 -6.82 60.00
CA THR A 769 -61.92 -8.11 59.69
C THR A 769 -62.51 -8.77 60.95
N ALA A 770 -61.86 -8.63 62.11
CA ALA A 770 -62.41 -9.11 63.37
C ALA A 770 -63.70 -8.36 63.73
N VAL A 771 -63.71 -7.04 63.50
CA VAL A 771 -64.88 -6.17 63.74
C VAL A 771 -66.06 -6.55 62.85
N THR A 772 -65.85 -6.83 61.56
CA THR A 772 -66.94 -7.27 60.66
C THR A 772 -67.51 -8.64 61.02
N ARG A 773 -66.75 -9.47 61.74
CA ARG A 773 -67.20 -10.76 62.30
C ARG A 773 -67.85 -10.64 63.68
N GLY A 774 -67.98 -9.43 64.22
CA GLY A 774 -68.62 -9.16 65.51
C GLY A 774 -67.70 -9.29 66.73
N ASP A 775 -66.40 -9.52 66.54
CA ASP A 775 -65.42 -9.52 67.63
C ASP A 775 -64.94 -8.09 67.92
N LEU A 776 -65.64 -7.42 68.83
CA LEU A 776 -65.36 -6.04 69.25
C LEU A 776 -64.36 -5.96 70.43
N THR A 777 -63.62 -7.04 70.71
CA THR A 777 -62.59 -7.06 71.77
C THR A 777 -61.19 -6.71 71.26
N GLN A 778 -60.99 -6.76 69.94
CA GLN A 778 -59.71 -6.48 69.28
C GLN A 778 -59.47 -4.97 69.13
N ALA A 779 -58.22 -4.55 69.21
CA ALA A 779 -57.80 -3.16 68.97
C ALA A 779 -56.46 -3.12 68.21
N ILE A 780 -56.24 -2.07 67.43
CA ILE A 780 -55.00 -1.89 66.68
C ILE A 780 -53.95 -1.26 67.61
N LEU A 781 -52.92 -2.04 67.97
CA LEU A 781 -51.86 -1.65 68.92
C LEU A 781 -50.55 -1.18 68.26
N VAL A 782 -50.44 -1.32 66.93
CA VAL A 782 -49.21 -0.97 66.21
C VAL A 782 -49.00 0.55 66.22
N LYS A 783 -47.77 0.98 66.45
CA LYS A 783 -47.38 2.40 66.37
C LYS A 783 -47.45 2.86 64.90
N ALA A 784 -48.31 3.84 64.66
CA ALA A 784 -48.46 4.51 63.36
C ALA A 784 -48.19 6.01 63.51
N GLN A 785 -47.81 6.67 62.40
CA GLN A 785 -47.56 8.11 62.34
C GLN A 785 -48.31 8.71 61.14
N GLY A 786 -48.62 10.02 61.20
CA GLY A 786 -49.33 10.73 60.14
C GLY A 786 -50.77 10.21 59.93
N GLU A 787 -51.21 10.18 58.68
CA GLU A 787 -52.57 9.76 58.28
C GLU A 787 -52.91 8.32 58.71
N VAL A 788 -51.92 7.43 58.78
CA VAL A 788 -52.12 6.04 59.22
C VAL A 788 -52.41 5.98 60.74
N ALA A 789 -51.89 6.93 61.53
CA ALA A 789 -52.21 7.04 62.95
C ALA A 789 -53.65 7.49 63.16
N GLU A 790 -54.08 8.49 62.39
CA GLU A 790 -55.45 8.99 62.43
C GLU A 790 -56.45 7.89 62.02
N LEU A 791 -56.14 7.12 60.97
CA LEU A 791 -56.95 5.97 60.57
C LEU A 791 -57.04 4.91 61.68
N LYS A 792 -55.91 4.58 62.32
CA LYS A 792 -55.83 3.64 63.45
C LYS A 792 -56.70 4.11 64.62
N ASP A 793 -56.61 5.39 64.98
CA ASP A 793 -57.38 5.97 66.09
C ASP A 793 -58.88 6.03 65.76
N ASN A 794 -59.26 6.41 64.54
CA ASN A 794 -60.65 6.41 64.08
C ASN A 794 -61.28 5.01 64.10
N ILE A 795 -60.56 3.99 63.63
CA ILE A 795 -61.05 2.61 63.65
C ILE A 795 -61.18 2.11 65.10
N ASN A 796 -60.20 2.38 65.97
CA ASN A 796 -60.30 2.02 67.39
C ASN A 796 -61.47 2.73 68.09
N GLN A 797 -61.70 4.01 67.80
CA GLN A 797 -62.84 4.76 68.34
C GLN A 797 -64.19 4.19 67.85
N MET A 798 -64.26 3.78 66.59
CA MET A 798 -65.43 3.10 66.02
C MET A 798 -65.68 1.77 66.74
N ILE A 799 -64.64 0.97 67.04
CA ILE A 799 -64.77 -0.29 67.79
C ILE A 799 -65.39 -0.06 69.16
N VAL A 800 -64.89 0.93 69.91
CA VAL A 800 -65.41 1.30 71.23
C VAL A 800 -66.88 1.71 71.12
N THR A 801 -67.21 2.58 70.16
CA THR A 801 -68.57 3.07 69.94
C THR A 801 -69.54 1.93 69.59
N LEU A 802 -69.15 1.05 68.66
CA LEU A 802 -69.94 -0.13 68.26
C LEU A 802 -70.14 -1.11 69.42
N ARG A 803 -69.11 -1.31 70.26
CA ARG A 803 -69.20 -2.17 71.44
C ARG A 803 -70.21 -1.63 72.44
N GLU A 804 -70.19 -0.33 72.72
CA GLU A 804 -71.15 0.32 73.62
C GLU A 804 -72.59 0.26 73.07
N THR A 805 -72.78 0.53 71.78
CA THR A 805 -74.10 0.47 71.15
C THR A 805 -74.66 -0.95 71.09
N THR A 806 -73.81 -1.96 70.83
CA THR A 806 -74.22 -3.37 70.81
C THR A 806 -74.65 -3.84 72.20
N LYS A 807 -73.93 -3.42 73.26
CA LYS A 807 -74.30 -3.73 74.65
C LYS A 807 -75.64 -3.09 75.02
N LYS A 808 -75.83 -1.79 74.73
CA LYS A 808 -77.11 -1.10 74.98
C LYS A 808 -78.27 -1.74 74.23
N ASN A 809 -78.08 -2.09 72.96
CA ASN A 809 -79.11 -2.77 72.16
C ASN A 809 -79.47 -4.15 72.72
N ALA A 810 -78.49 -4.90 73.24
CA ALA A 810 -78.74 -6.20 73.88
C ALA A 810 -79.54 -6.06 75.19
N GLU A 811 -79.20 -5.09 76.04
CA GLU A 811 -79.93 -4.81 77.29
C GLU A 811 -81.36 -4.34 77.00
N GLN A 812 -81.55 -3.44 76.03
CA GLN A 812 -82.87 -2.96 75.61
C GLN A 812 -83.72 -4.11 75.02
N GLY A 813 -83.14 -4.92 74.14
CA GLY A 813 -83.83 -6.07 73.54
C GLY A 813 -84.22 -7.13 74.58
N TRP A 814 -83.40 -7.32 75.62
CA TRP A 814 -83.74 -8.19 76.75
C TRP A 814 -84.95 -7.65 77.54
N LEU A 815 -85.00 -6.34 77.82
CA LEU A 815 -86.13 -5.68 78.48
C LEU A 815 -87.44 -5.81 77.68
N ASP A 816 -87.41 -5.43 76.40
CA ASP A 816 -88.60 -5.44 75.54
C ASP A 816 -89.17 -6.85 75.36
N SER A 817 -88.30 -7.85 75.19
CA SER A 817 -88.69 -9.26 75.07
C SER A 817 -89.38 -9.78 76.34
N ASN A 818 -88.80 -9.51 77.51
CA ASN A 818 -89.38 -9.94 78.78
C ASN A 818 -90.68 -9.20 79.10
N GLN A 819 -90.76 -7.90 78.79
CA GLN A 819 -91.99 -7.12 78.94
C GLN A 819 -93.11 -7.66 78.06
N ALA A 820 -92.82 -7.98 76.79
CA ALA A 820 -93.79 -8.57 75.87
C ALA A 820 -94.28 -9.95 76.37
N ARG A 821 -93.37 -10.79 76.86
CA ARG A 821 -93.69 -12.12 77.39
C ARG A 821 -94.60 -12.04 78.63
N ILE A 822 -94.26 -11.20 79.62
CA ILE A 822 -95.06 -11.03 80.84
C ILE A 822 -96.42 -10.41 80.50
N SER A 823 -96.46 -9.38 79.64
CA SER A 823 -97.72 -8.75 79.25
C SER A 823 -98.67 -9.73 78.54
N GLY A 824 -98.13 -10.59 77.66
CA GLY A 824 -98.92 -11.62 76.97
C GLY A 824 -99.52 -12.67 77.92
N LEU A 825 -98.80 -13.05 78.99
CA LEU A 825 -99.30 -14.01 79.98
C LEU A 825 -100.41 -13.43 80.87
N LEU A 826 -100.38 -12.11 81.12
CA LEU A 826 -101.38 -11.43 81.96
C LEU A 826 -102.66 -11.06 81.18
N GLN A 827 -102.61 -11.05 79.85
CA GLN A 827 -103.71 -10.60 78.99
C GLN A 827 -104.85 -11.64 78.94
N GLY A 828 -106.06 -11.26 79.39
CA GLY A 828 -107.27 -12.10 79.33
C GLY A 828 -107.67 -12.78 80.65
N GLN A 829 -106.86 -12.61 81.69
CA GLN A 829 -107.16 -13.16 83.03
C GLN A 829 -108.10 -12.23 83.80
N ARG A 830 -109.20 -12.78 84.32
CA ARG A 830 -110.23 -12.03 85.06
C ARG A 830 -110.20 -12.27 86.58
N ASP A 831 -109.43 -13.25 87.03
CA ASP A 831 -109.23 -13.54 88.45
C ASP A 831 -107.91 -12.93 88.91
N LEU A 832 -108.00 -11.94 89.79
CA LEU A 832 -106.85 -11.22 90.33
C LEU A 832 -105.92 -12.15 91.13
N GLY A 833 -106.46 -13.19 91.77
CA GLY A 833 -105.66 -14.19 92.48
C GLY A 833 -104.78 -15.02 91.54
N GLU A 834 -105.32 -15.42 90.40
CA GLU A 834 -104.58 -16.16 89.38
C GLU A 834 -103.53 -15.27 88.70
N VAL A 835 -103.86 -14.00 88.45
CA VAL A 835 -102.90 -12.97 87.98
C VAL A 835 -101.72 -12.85 88.95
N CYS A 836 -101.95 -12.66 90.25
CA CYS A 836 -100.89 -12.58 91.25
C CYS A 836 -100.02 -13.85 91.29
N ARG A 837 -100.63 -15.03 91.12
CA ARG A 837 -99.89 -16.30 91.05
C ARG A 837 -99.02 -16.40 89.82
N MET A 838 -99.51 -16.02 88.64
CA MET A 838 -98.71 -16.00 87.40
C MET A 838 -97.57 -14.99 87.47
N ILE A 839 -97.82 -13.78 88.01
CA ILE A 839 -96.74 -12.80 88.24
C ILE A 839 -95.66 -13.40 89.13
N MET A 840 -96.02 -14.07 90.22
CA MET A 840 -95.04 -14.72 91.10
C MET A 840 -94.34 -15.92 90.46
N MET A 841 -95.02 -16.70 89.61
CA MET A 841 -94.38 -17.81 88.88
C MET A 841 -93.39 -17.33 87.82
N GLU A 842 -93.61 -16.16 87.21
CA GLU A 842 -92.78 -15.68 86.10
C GLU A 842 -91.72 -14.66 86.52
N VAL A 843 -92.08 -13.69 87.37
CA VAL A 843 -91.15 -12.63 87.80
C VAL A 843 -90.12 -13.18 88.78
N THR A 844 -90.51 -14.04 89.72
CA THR A 844 -89.60 -14.54 90.76
C THR A 844 -88.40 -15.29 90.18
N PRO A 845 -88.56 -16.28 89.27
CA PRO A 845 -87.41 -16.91 88.61
C PRO A 845 -86.65 -15.98 87.66
N LEU A 846 -87.34 -15.03 87.02
CA LEU A 846 -86.73 -14.10 86.05
C LEU A 846 -85.75 -13.13 86.71
N VAL A 847 -85.95 -12.79 87.98
CA VAL A 847 -85.01 -12.00 88.79
C VAL A 847 -84.09 -12.88 89.65
N ASP A 848 -84.06 -14.19 89.39
CA ASP A 848 -83.30 -15.21 90.14
C ASP A 848 -83.61 -15.22 91.65
N ALA A 849 -84.83 -14.82 92.01
CA ALA A 849 -85.31 -14.88 93.38
C ALA A 849 -85.82 -16.29 93.71
N GLN A 850 -85.57 -16.72 94.96
CA GLN A 850 -85.85 -18.08 95.39
C GLN A 850 -87.15 -18.18 96.21
N LEU A 851 -87.61 -17.05 96.75
CA LEU A 851 -88.89 -16.89 97.45
C LEU A 851 -89.60 -15.65 96.89
N GLY A 852 -90.91 -15.75 96.70
CA GLY A 852 -91.77 -14.65 96.29
C GLY A 852 -93.04 -14.64 97.11
N ALA A 853 -93.52 -13.44 97.44
CA ALA A 853 -94.81 -13.26 98.09
C ALA A 853 -95.48 -12.02 97.48
N PHE A 854 -96.74 -12.17 97.10
CA PHE A 854 -97.56 -11.12 96.54
C PHE A 854 -98.72 -10.85 97.46
N PHE A 855 -98.80 -9.60 97.91
CA PHE A 855 -99.87 -9.13 98.76
C PHE A 855 -100.79 -8.24 97.92
N LEU A 856 -102.10 -8.32 98.17
CA LEU A 856 -103.07 -7.41 97.60
C LEU A 856 -103.69 -6.56 98.70
N ALA A 857 -103.92 -5.29 98.39
CA ALA A 857 -104.67 -4.41 99.24
C ALA A 857 -106.16 -4.80 99.20
N ASP A 858 -106.67 -5.31 100.32
CA ASP A 858 -108.09 -5.56 100.56
C ASP A 858 -108.60 -4.47 101.51
N THR A 859 -109.64 -3.74 101.10
CA THR A 859 -110.19 -2.64 101.88
C THR A 859 -111.62 -3.00 102.29
N ALA A 860 -111.74 -3.61 103.47
CA ALA A 860 -113.02 -3.89 104.12
C ALA A 860 -113.21 -2.92 105.30
N ASP A 861 -114.39 -2.33 105.43
CA ASP A 861 -114.79 -1.45 106.55
C ASP A 861 -113.83 -0.26 106.81
N GLY A 862 -113.27 0.33 105.75
CA GLY A 862 -112.44 1.54 105.83
C GLY A 862 -111.00 1.32 106.32
N VAL A 863 -110.60 0.08 106.59
CA VAL A 863 -109.23 -0.29 106.98
C VAL A 863 -108.60 -1.12 105.86
N THR A 864 -107.64 -0.53 105.15
CA THR A 864 -106.87 -1.27 104.15
C THR A 864 -105.96 -2.28 104.85
N ARG A 865 -105.99 -3.54 104.44
CA ARG A 865 -105.06 -4.58 104.87
C ARG A 865 -104.46 -5.27 103.65
N LEU A 866 -103.18 -5.57 103.72
CA LEU A 866 -102.45 -6.28 102.68
C LEU A 866 -102.53 -7.77 102.97
N ARG A 867 -103.27 -8.49 102.13
CA ARG A 867 -103.48 -9.93 102.27
C ARG A 867 -102.56 -10.68 101.34
N LEU A 868 -101.88 -11.71 101.84
CA LEU A 868 -101.09 -12.61 101.00
C LEU A 868 -102.02 -13.34 100.02
N THR A 869 -101.91 -13.03 98.73
CA THR A 869 -102.76 -13.61 97.67
C THR A 869 -102.05 -14.71 96.91
N ALA A 870 -100.76 -14.53 96.65
CA ALA A 870 -99.94 -15.53 95.98
C ALA A 870 -98.56 -15.60 96.62
N SER A 871 -97.94 -16.78 96.54
CA SER A 871 -96.57 -16.99 96.98
C SER A 871 -95.84 -17.93 96.02
N TYR A 872 -94.53 -17.79 95.97
CA TYR A 872 -93.60 -18.65 95.26
C TYR A 872 -92.59 -19.19 96.29
N GLY A 873 -92.54 -20.51 96.48
CA GLY A 873 -91.62 -21.14 97.44
C GLY A 873 -91.94 -20.92 98.93
N TYR A 874 -92.98 -20.15 99.28
CA TYR A 874 -93.41 -19.88 100.65
C TYR A 874 -94.78 -20.51 100.97
N VAL A 875 -94.89 -21.22 102.10
CA VAL A 875 -96.13 -21.85 102.59
C VAL A 875 -96.53 -21.22 103.92
N ALA A 876 -97.73 -20.63 103.99
CA ALA A 876 -98.26 -20.03 105.21
C ALA A 876 -98.63 -21.09 106.27
N ARG A 877 -98.21 -20.90 107.53
CA ARG A 877 -98.53 -21.81 108.65
C ARG A 877 -99.92 -21.48 109.24
N GLY A 878 -100.98 -22.03 108.65
CA GLY A 878 -102.30 -22.21 109.30
C GLY A 878 -103.11 -20.97 109.69
N HIS A 879 -102.63 -19.74 109.46
CA HIS A 879 -103.38 -18.49 109.65
C HIS A 879 -103.25 -17.60 108.40
N GLU A 880 -104.29 -16.81 108.13
CA GLU A 880 -104.33 -15.85 107.04
C GLU A 880 -103.31 -14.72 107.29
N VAL A 881 -102.29 -14.62 106.43
CA VAL A 881 -101.21 -13.63 106.58
C VAL A 881 -101.70 -12.30 106.04
N THR A 882 -101.98 -11.35 106.93
CA THR A 882 -102.39 -9.98 106.59
C THR A 882 -101.51 -8.97 107.34
N PHE A 883 -101.23 -7.83 106.71
CA PHE A 883 -100.48 -6.72 107.30
C PHE A 883 -101.26 -5.41 107.16
N GLY A 884 -101.33 -4.61 108.22
CA GLY A 884 -101.81 -3.23 108.14
C GLY A 884 -100.76 -2.28 107.52
N PRO A 885 -101.16 -1.07 107.07
CA PRO A 885 -100.21 -0.03 106.66
C PRO A 885 -99.25 0.31 107.81
N GLY A 886 -97.96 0.36 107.53
CA GLY A 886 -96.88 0.53 108.53
C GLY A 886 -96.53 -0.73 109.34
N GLU A 887 -97.23 -1.85 109.13
CA GLU A 887 -96.98 -3.11 109.84
C GLU A 887 -96.02 -4.02 109.05
N GLY A 888 -94.86 -4.32 109.63
CA GLY A 888 -93.81 -5.09 108.97
C GLY A 888 -93.26 -4.38 107.71
N MET A 889 -92.37 -5.07 106.98
CA MET A 889 -91.77 -4.47 105.77
C MET A 889 -92.75 -4.34 104.61
N VAL A 890 -93.75 -5.23 104.54
CA VAL A 890 -94.83 -5.18 103.55
C VAL A 890 -95.73 -3.97 103.80
N GLY A 891 -96.21 -3.79 105.04
CA GLY A 891 -97.00 -2.62 105.42
C GLY A 891 -96.23 -1.30 105.35
N GLN A 892 -94.93 -1.30 105.69
CA GLN A 892 -94.09 -0.11 105.57
C GLN A 892 -93.82 0.29 104.11
N THR A 893 -93.66 -0.70 103.21
CA THR A 893 -93.52 -0.47 101.77
C THR A 893 -94.80 0.12 101.18
N ALA A 894 -95.95 -0.42 101.59
CA ALA A 894 -97.26 0.10 101.24
C ALA A 894 -97.51 1.54 101.71
N LEU A 895 -97.12 1.87 102.96
CA LEU A 895 -97.27 3.23 103.51
C LEU A 895 -96.33 4.23 102.82
N SER A 896 -95.08 3.84 102.59
CA SER A 896 -94.06 4.71 101.99
C SER A 896 -94.16 4.83 100.47
N ARG A 897 -94.85 3.89 99.81
CA ARG A 897 -94.93 3.75 98.34
C ARG A 897 -93.56 3.75 97.66
N ARG A 898 -92.53 3.26 98.37
CA ARG A 898 -91.15 3.15 97.87
C ARG A 898 -90.67 1.72 98.02
N THR A 899 -89.93 1.24 97.03
CA THR A 899 -89.23 -0.04 97.11
C THR A 899 -88.28 -0.05 98.30
N ILE A 900 -88.39 -1.07 99.14
CA ILE A 900 -87.49 -1.30 100.27
C ILE A 900 -86.63 -2.52 99.92
N ARG A 901 -85.31 -2.33 99.87
CA ARG A 901 -84.35 -3.43 99.77
C ARG A 901 -83.58 -3.54 101.07
N ILE A 902 -83.53 -4.73 101.61
CA ILE A 902 -82.77 -5.08 102.80
C ILE A 902 -81.72 -6.10 102.37
N SER A 903 -80.46 -5.70 102.46
CA SER A 903 -79.34 -6.60 102.30
C SER A 903 -78.93 -7.15 103.66
N ALA A 904 -78.77 -8.47 103.76
CA ALA A 904 -78.58 -9.25 104.99
C ALA A 904 -79.79 -9.27 105.93
N VAL A 905 -80.75 -10.16 105.65
CA VAL A 905 -81.92 -10.37 106.50
C VAL A 905 -81.51 -11.04 107.83
N PRO A 906 -81.94 -10.54 109.00
CA PRO A 906 -81.61 -11.14 110.31
C PRO A 906 -82.09 -12.59 110.48
N ASP A 907 -81.27 -13.40 111.15
CA ASP A 907 -81.49 -14.83 111.36
C ASP A 907 -82.80 -15.15 112.10
N GLY A 908 -83.57 -16.12 111.58
CA GLY A 908 -84.75 -16.69 112.24
C GLY A 908 -86.10 -16.14 111.81
N THR A 909 -86.14 -15.18 110.88
CA THR A 909 -87.40 -14.49 110.49
C THR A 909 -88.10 -15.11 109.27
N ILE A 910 -87.33 -15.52 108.25
CA ILE A 910 -87.83 -16.20 107.04
C ILE A 910 -86.81 -17.28 106.66
N THR A 911 -87.26 -18.53 106.51
CA THR A 911 -86.40 -19.67 106.15
C THR A 911 -86.77 -20.20 104.77
N LEU A 912 -85.80 -20.27 103.88
CA LEU A 912 -85.92 -20.99 102.62
C LEU A 912 -85.80 -22.50 102.86
N ARG A 913 -86.72 -23.29 102.31
CA ARG A 913 -86.71 -24.76 102.44
C ARG A 913 -86.51 -25.40 101.07
N SER A 914 -85.43 -26.16 100.91
CA SER A 914 -85.17 -26.94 99.69
C SER A 914 -85.68 -28.40 99.77
N GLY A 915 -86.30 -28.79 100.89
CA GLY A 915 -86.68 -30.16 101.20
C GLY A 915 -85.60 -30.98 101.93
N LEU A 916 -84.33 -30.54 101.90
CA LEU A 916 -83.19 -31.17 102.60
C LEU A 916 -82.46 -30.24 103.58
N ALA A 917 -82.53 -28.92 103.36
CA ALA A 917 -81.90 -27.92 104.21
C ALA A 917 -82.80 -26.68 104.36
N GLU A 918 -82.61 -25.98 105.48
CA GLU A 918 -83.20 -24.66 105.72
C GLU A 918 -82.08 -23.62 105.74
N THR A 919 -82.23 -22.56 104.93
CA THR A 919 -81.24 -21.48 104.79
C THR A 919 -81.93 -20.11 104.84
N ASN A 920 -81.27 -19.08 105.36
CA ASN A 920 -81.81 -17.72 105.39
C ASN A 920 -81.57 -16.98 104.05
N PRO A 921 -82.53 -16.17 103.57
CA PRO A 921 -82.35 -15.38 102.36
C PRO A 921 -81.32 -14.25 102.58
N ALA A 922 -80.45 -14.03 101.60
CA ALA A 922 -79.37 -13.02 101.68
C ALA A 922 -79.87 -11.59 101.42
N ASP A 923 -80.83 -11.42 100.52
CA ASP A 923 -81.43 -10.13 100.17
C ASP A 923 -82.96 -10.28 100.19
N LEU A 924 -83.64 -9.27 100.72
CA LEU A 924 -85.10 -9.13 100.65
C LEU A 924 -85.43 -7.83 99.93
N VAL A 925 -86.26 -7.93 98.89
CA VAL A 925 -86.79 -6.77 98.17
C VAL A 925 -88.30 -6.78 98.30
N VAL A 926 -88.86 -5.67 98.78
CA VAL A 926 -90.30 -5.45 98.87
C VAL A 926 -90.63 -4.26 97.97
N LEU A 927 -91.52 -4.51 97.01
CA LEU A 927 -91.92 -3.56 95.97
C LEU A 927 -93.39 -3.19 96.16
N PRO A 928 -93.75 -1.90 96.15
CA PRO A 928 -95.15 -1.50 96.12
C PRO A 928 -95.70 -1.65 94.70
N VAL A 929 -96.87 -2.25 94.55
CA VAL A 929 -97.61 -2.31 93.29
C VAL A 929 -98.55 -1.12 93.24
N LEU A 930 -98.19 -0.15 92.39
CA LEU A 930 -98.93 1.10 92.25
C LEU A 930 -99.62 1.17 90.89
N PHE A 931 -100.85 1.64 90.86
CA PHE A 931 -101.56 2.01 89.64
C PHE A 931 -102.10 3.42 89.79
N GLU A 932 -101.71 4.33 88.88
CA GLU A 932 -102.07 5.77 88.93
C GLU A 932 -101.79 6.43 90.29
N GLY A 933 -100.78 5.92 91.02
CA GLY A 933 -100.41 6.41 92.35
C GLY A 933 -101.22 5.81 93.50
N GLU A 934 -102.24 4.99 93.24
CA GLU A 934 -102.95 4.20 94.26
C GLU A 934 -102.24 2.87 94.52
N LEU A 935 -102.27 2.42 95.77
CA LEU A 935 -101.67 1.15 96.19
C LEU A 935 -102.62 0.00 95.90
N LEU A 936 -102.22 -0.92 95.03
CA LEU A 936 -102.96 -2.13 94.73
C LEU A 936 -102.43 -3.38 95.45
N GLY A 937 -101.14 -3.40 95.82
CA GLY A 937 -100.49 -4.55 96.45
C GLY A 937 -99.10 -4.25 96.99
#